data_AF-A0A9N9B6H0-F1
#
_entry.id   AF-A0A9N9B6H0-F1
#
_cell.length_a   1.000
_cell.length_b   1.000
_cell.length_c   1.000
_cell.angle_alpha   90.00
_cell.angle_beta   90.00
_cell.angle_gamma   90.00
#
_symmetry.space_group_name_H-M   'P 1'
#
loop_
_entity.id
_entity.type
_entity.pdbx_description
1 polymer ?
#
loop_
_entity_poly.entity_id
_entity_poly.type
_entity_poly.pdbx_seq_one_letter_code
_entity_poly.pdbx_strand_id
1 'polypeptide(L)'
;MKKPILTRGSADPPERRKKQQIIQQLKLNYGLFLDGRSIRSSNEAIFVDGDLKIKFFRGEPIVYTNVNDPKSLTNLLSFNNEINLSHLQHFDVCLNFPIAEFSYKGELLKTFSKCTNGDDEQAYGHYFARKVLVGGKLFIKNLNTASPIQIDLVRSLLSWIYNSAKYKLENPLNDVSEWDYFPEIETSNGLEIKTLKDLTIWMHNLFQKNMFDIVSYNDIVPVSQLRQSIDVSETSKEIQPGVYNYENKSGFKEWVGDAVYVNLTRWVKDFHLRQGLIFNKHFEIDISKEFAVNFKKMPEIKSLDKCHMKMIKPTTNLEEFLITNNISSDTDMNSSPFINKYTKADNFNNKDYIHLVVKYERYEIIVPMACIIPSENLNQYIERSLNSMEPFKALQDTFDKFGHLFPQRIVLGRSLKNILPDISFNNTENVDLGSLTFDNLNSRLNVNVSYLLTQGGDIIDTDGELSSWIQDIHTKLEIIELDQTISLHKILCAERQKEIDILLNKEIDKIIMTGISDLKDLDGNNTEHYKRINIEPILNDKDYKVFGSIVSGGKKIDDYLVKFRFYDANGFSAMIRTSRKSKIDVRDCFILWMIVGNPLKLSVFSPNNREIQVERIKKSINYQPYKSMYDVETRFPLSHGCSILVNAYHPSTTFDIKLLKWSKNYITFQINESMYNNNQILKSSNSNIISDSDSDSQHEEDNDTTVDIDLDICILRSGYGSLKIDHVKIEYPLELFGHTLPLDDSRSIKDRMMKCINDIIAPFMPLVTTITKLTKDIADAYENVQYNKKTCGALVTRVEAVEVTIRGLIRQREDNLYKFCNQNYYNAFSKLTNCLKQIKEFSSDISQLSKFKKFVSSENIKETFEKIIKDFDNYSIHLNLARSITNEQLISILSSDIIEMKKFLDNIEG
;
A
#
# COMPACT_ATOMS: atom_id res chain seq x y z
N MET A 1 35.34 69.73 -1.53
CA MET A 1 35.25 69.62 -3.01
C MET A 1 33.89 70.12 -3.47
N LYS A 2 33.86 70.75 -4.65
CA LYS A 2 32.82 71.66 -5.16
C LYS A 2 31.43 71.01 -5.32
N LYS A 3 30.38 71.76 -4.96
CA LYS A 3 28.99 71.57 -5.45
C LYS A 3 28.95 71.79 -6.98
N PRO A 4 28.19 71.00 -7.76
CA PRO A 4 27.76 71.43 -9.08
C PRO A 4 26.43 72.18 -9.01
N ILE A 5 26.32 73.09 -9.96
CA ILE A 5 25.37 74.18 -10.12
C ILE A 5 24.04 73.64 -10.70
N LEU A 6 22.92 74.12 -10.16
CA LEU A 6 21.59 73.97 -10.75
C LEU A 6 21.51 74.75 -12.08
N THR A 7 21.22 74.06 -13.18
CA THR A 7 20.54 74.66 -14.33
C THR A 7 19.03 74.42 -14.18
N ARG A 8 18.27 75.52 -14.10
CA ARG A 8 16.81 75.55 -14.07
C ARG A 8 16.26 74.99 -15.40
N GLY A 9 15.66 73.80 -15.34
CA GLY A 9 14.67 73.32 -16.31
C GLY A 9 13.39 73.02 -15.55
N SER A 10 12.30 73.74 -15.84
CA SER A 10 10.99 73.55 -15.23
C SER A 10 10.39 72.20 -15.66
N ALA A 11 10.64 71.15 -14.88
CA ALA A 11 9.88 69.92 -14.96
C ALA A 11 8.63 70.07 -14.08
N ASP A 12 7.45 70.15 -14.70
CA ASP A 12 6.18 70.02 -13.97
C ASP A 12 6.21 68.74 -13.09
N PRO A 13 5.61 68.76 -11.88
CA PRO A 13 5.65 67.63 -10.95
C PRO A 13 5.14 66.34 -11.63
N PRO A 14 5.74 65.17 -11.33
CA PRO A 14 5.38 63.90 -11.95
C PRO A 14 3.89 63.51 -11.78
N GLU A 15 3.23 64.00 -10.74
CA GLU A 15 1.80 63.78 -10.51
C GLU A 15 0.91 64.60 -11.45
N ARG A 16 1.31 65.83 -11.78
CA ARG A 16 0.58 66.73 -12.69
C ARG A 16 0.60 66.18 -14.12
N ARG A 17 1.75 65.67 -14.56
CA ARG A 17 1.91 65.01 -15.87
C ARG A 17 1.03 63.77 -16.01
N LYS A 18 0.92 62.94 -14.96
CA LYS A 18 0.03 61.76 -14.98
C LYS A 18 -1.45 62.14 -15.09
N LYS A 19 -1.89 63.17 -14.35
CA LYS A 19 -3.28 63.66 -14.44
C LYS A 19 -3.60 64.21 -15.84
N GLN A 20 -2.67 64.93 -16.45
CA GLN A 20 -2.81 65.41 -17.84
C GLN A 20 -2.88 64.25 -18.84
N GLN A 21 -2.05 63.22 -18.70
CA GLN A 21 -2.14 62.00 -19.54
C GLN A 21 -3.51 61.32 -19.43
N ILE A 22 -4.08 61.22 -18.23
CA ILE A 22 -5.43 60.65 -18.03
C ILE A 22 -6.51 61.51 -18.70
N ILE A 23 -6.45 62.83 -18.53
CA ILE A 23 -7.40 63.77 -19.18
C ILE A 23 -7.37 63.57 -20.69
N GLN A 24 -6.18 63.49 -21.29
CA GLN A 24 -6.00 63.32 -22.74
C GLN A 24 -6.43 61.93 -23.23
N GLN A 25 -6.06 60.87 -22.51
CA GLN A 25 -6.39 59.49 -22.86
C GLN A 25 -7.91 59.25 -22.84
N LEU A 26 -8.60 59.78 -21.83
CA LEU A 26 -10.04 59.62 -21.66
C LEU A 26 -10.86 60.77 -22.28
N LYS A 27 -10.20 61.78 -22.85
CA LYS A 27 -10.81 62.98 -23.43
C LYS A 27 -11.82 63.66 -22.48
N LEU A 28 -11.46 63.80 -21.20
CA LEU A 28 -12.37 64.33 -20.15
C LEU A 28 -12.75 65.81 -20.36
N ASN A 29 -12.01 66.53 -21.20
CA ASN A 29 -12.26 67.93 -21.56
C ASN A 29 -13.10 68.10 -22.84
N TYR A 30 -13.53 67.00 -23.46
CA TYR A 30 -14.41 66.97 -24.64
C TYR A 30 -15.87 66.75 -24.23
N GLY A 31 -16.80 67.18 -25.07
CA GLY A 31 -18.19 66.79 -24.94
C GLY A 31 -18.44 65.38 -25.48
N LEU A 32 -19.66 64.92 -25.26
CA LEU A 32 -20.18 63.60 -25.58
C LEU A 32 -21.20 63.73 -26.71
N PHE A 33 -20.90 63.07 -27.81
CA PHE A 33 -21.81 62.87 -28.92
C PHE A 33 -22.51 61.51 -28.74
N LEU A 34 -23.84 61.55 -28.78
CA LEU A 34 -24.72 60.40 -28.60
C LEU A 34 -25.41 60.10 -29.93
N ASP A 35 -24.96 59.05 -30.62
CA ASP A 35 -25.47 58.68 -31.96
C ASP A 35 -26.58 57.63 -31.94
N GLY A 36 -27.13 57.32 -30.75
CA GLY A 36 -28.11 56.25 -30.54
C GLY A 36 -27.49 54.86 -30.35
N ARG A 37 -26.20 54.66 -30.64
CA ARG A 37 -25.51 53.35 -30.59
C ARG A 37 -24.22 53.37 -29.78
N SER A 38 -23.59 54.52 -29.61
CA SER A 38 -22.30 54.67 -28.97
C SER A 38 -22.16 56.07 -28.39
N ILE A 39 -21.21 56.20 -27.47
CA ILE A 39 -20.80 57.49 -26.92
C ILE A 39 -19.46 57.81 -27.57
N ARG A 40 -19.39 58.91 -28.31
CA ARG A 40 -18.15 59.38 -28.92
C ARG A 40 -17.76 60.70 -28.30
N SER A 41 -16.47 60.92 -28.10
CA SER A 41 -15.99 62.27 -27.77
C SER A 41 -16.23 63.20 -28.96
N SER A 42 -16.52 64.47 -28.67
CA SER A 42 -16.65 65.51 -29.69
C SER A 42 -15.37 65.71 -30.51
N ASN A 43 -15.48 66.43 -31.62
CA ASN A 43 -14.34 66.73 -32.48
C ASN A 43 -13.41 67.77 -31.84
N GLU A 44 -13.98 68.73 -31.10
CA GLU A 44 -13.25 69.78 -30.40
C GLU A 44 -13.43 69.71 -28.88
N ALA A 45 -12.40 70.14 -28.13
CA ALA A 45 -12.44 70.23 -26.68
C ALA A 45 -13.22 71.46 -26.23
N ILE A 46 -14.00 71.32 -25.14
CA ILE A 46 -14.78 72.40 -24.54
C ILE A 46 -13.92 73.21 -23.55
N PHE A 47 -13.01 72.53 -22.86
CA PHE A 47 -12.18 73.11 -21.80
C PHE A 47 -10.70 73.00 -22.11
N VAL A 48 -9.93 74.01 -21.70
CA VAL A 48 -8.46 73.93 -21.62
C VAL A 48 -8.07 72.93 -20.54
N ASP A 49 -6.96 72.22 -20.71
CA ASP A 49 -6.40 71.27 -19.72
C ASP A 49 -6.46 71.84 -18.30
N GLY A 50 -7.37 71.29 -17.50
CA GLY A 50 -7.72 71.77 -16.16
C GLY A 50 -7.32 70.82 -15.03
N ASP A 51 -7.93 71.04 -13.87
CA ASP A 51 -7.71 70.24 -12.68
C ASP A 51 -8.56 68.96 -12.69
N LEU A 52 -7.90 67.82 -12.48
CA LEU A 52 -8.54 66.52 -12.29
C LEU A 52 -8.52 66.12 -10.81
N LYS A 53 -9.71 66.00 -10.22
CA LYS A 53 -9.89 65.40 -8.89
C LYS A 53 -10.19 63.92 -9.06
N ILE A 54 -9.37 63.08 -8.42
CA ILE A 54 -9.53 61.62 -8.42
C ILE A 54 -9.98 61.19 -7.03
N LYS A 55 -11.14 60.53 -6.94
CA LYS A 55 -11.67 59.94 -5.71
C LYS A 55 -11.80 58.44 -5.90
N PHE A 56 -11.07 57.65 -5.11
CA PHE A 56 -11.22 56.20 -5.15
C PHE A 56 -12.64 55.78 -4.77
N PHE A 57 -13.20 54.86 -5.54
CA PHE A 57 -14.55 54.39 -5.37
C PHE A 57 -14.61 53.41 -4.19
N ARG A 58 -15.38 53.77 -3.17
CA ARG A 58 -15.56 52.95 -1.95
C ARG A 58 -16.84 52.11 -1.94
N GLY A 59 -17.70 52.30 -2.94
CA GLY A 59 -18.93 51.52 -3.09
C GLY A 59 -18.67 50.09 -3.57
N GLU A 60 -19.76 49.36 -3.73
CA GLU A 60 -19.78 48.03 -4.34
C GLU A 60 -20.01 48.11 -5.86
N PRO A 61 -19.75 47.02 -6.61
CA PRO A 61 -20.09 46.95 -8.02
C PRO A 61 -21.59 47.23 -8.23
N ILE A 62 -21.95 47.69 -9.42
CA ILE A 62 -23.32 48.08 -9.76
C ILE A 62 -23.83 47.09 -10.80
N VAL A 63 -25.05 46.59 -10.60
CA VAL A 63 -25.67 45.58 -11.45
C VAL A 63 -26.85 46.18 -12.18
N TYR A 64 -26.94 45.89 -13.47
CA TYR A 64 -28.08 46.22 -14.33
C TYR A 64 -28.60 44.92 -14.94
N THR A 65 -29.91 44.69 -14.88
CA THR A 65 -30.55 43.47 -15.43
C THR A 65 -31.39 43.79 -16.65
N ASN A 66 -31.55 42.79 -17.54
CA ASN A 66 -32.32 42.88 -18.77
C ASN A 66 -31.89 44.11 -19.59
N VAL A 67 -30.63 44.08 -20.00
CA VAL A 67 -29.92 45.21 -20.61
C VAL A 67 -30.10 45.15 -22.13
N ASN A 68 -30.36 46.31 -22.73
CA ASN A 68 -30.51 46.46 -24.18
C ASN A 68 -31.67 45.61 -24.72
N ASP A 69 -32.81 45.58 -24.02
CA ASP A 69 -34.02 44.93 -24.53
C ASP A 69 -34.50 45.66 -25.80
N PRO A 70 -34.58 44.97 -26.96
CA PRO A 70 -35.06 45.55 -28.20
C PRO A 70 -36.54 45.99 -28.14
N LYS A 71 -37.32 45.52 -27.16
CA LYS A 71 -38.72 45.92 -26.94
C LYS A 71 -38.85 47.21 -26.11
N SER A 72 -37.78 47.70 -25.50
CA SER A 72 -37.83 48.93 -24.70
C SER A 72 -38.12 50.14 -25.57
N LEU A 73 -39.01 51.03 -25.10
CA LEU A 73 -39.31 52.30 -25.76
C LEU A 73 -38.27 53.40 -25.46
N THR A 74 -37.23 53.08 -24.70
CA THR A 74 -36.25 54.05 -24.21
C THR A 74 -34.85 53.75 -24.77
N ASN A 75 -34.14 54.79 -25.19
CA ASN A 75 -32.73 54.73 -25.54
C ASN A 75 -31.97 55.87 -24.86
N LEU A 76 -31.25 55.54 -23.79
CA LEU A 76 -30.42 56.46 -23.00
C LEU A 76 -29.28 57.08 -23.81
N LEU A 77 -28.89 56.46 -24.95
CA LEU A 77 -27.87 56.95 -25.86
C LEU A 77 -28.43 57.72 -27.06
N SER A 78 -29.73 58.03 -27.07
CA SER A 78 -30.33 58.86 -28.12
C SER A 78 -30.52 60.31 -27.65
N PHE A 79 -30.12 61.27 -28.47
CA PHE A 79 -30.36 62.69 -28.20
C PHE A 79 -31.78 63.12 -28.58
N ASN A 80 -32.28 62.64 -29.73
CA ASN A 80 -33.58 63.02 -30.30
C ASN A 80 -34.68 61.95 -30.18
N ASN A 81 -34.49 60.92 -29.34
CA ASN A 81 -35.43 59.79 -29.19
C ASN A 81 -35.77 59.05 -30.50
N GLU A 82 -34.94 59.09 -31.55
CA GLU A 82 -35.16 58.26 -32.74
C GLU A 82 -34.80 56.80 -32.44
N ILE A 83 -35.82 55.94 -32.45
CA ILE A 83 -35.78 54.55 -31.97
C ILE A 83 -35.55 53.62 -33.15
N ASN A 84 -34.30 53.20 -33.38
CA ASN A 84 -34.06 52.00 -34.18
C ASN A 84 -33.12 51.04 -33.44
N LEU A 85 -33.74 50.22 -32.57
CA LEU A 85 -33.09 49.27 -31.65
C LEU A 85 -32.94 47.85 -32.27
N SER A 86 -33.35 47.65 -33.52
CA SER A 86 -33.52 46.35 -34.18
C SER A 86 -32.24 45.51 -34.38
N HIS A 87 -31.07 46.06 -34.10
CA HIS A 87 -29.76 45.41 -34.27
C HIS A 87 -28.90 45.39 -33.00
N LEU A 88 -29.49 45.68 -31.83
CA LEU A 88 -28.73 45.77 -30.58
C LEU A 88 -28.60 44.40 -29.91
N GLN A 89 -27.41 44.13 -29.40
CA GLN A 89 -27.13 42.91 -28.66
C GLN A 89 -27.74 43.02 -27.27
N HIS A 90 -28.67 42.11 -26.98
CA HIS A 90 -29.34 41.97 -25.69
C HIS A 90 -28.44 41.21 -24.70
N PHE A 91 -28.45 41.63 -23.44
CA PHE A 91 -27.71 41.00 -22.35
C PHE A 91 -28.62 40.81 -21.13
N ASP A 92 -28.46 39.70 -20.43
CA ASP A 92 -29.23 39.43 -19.23
C ASP A 92 -28.75 40.28 -18.06
N VAL A 93 -27.42 40.48 -17.94
CA VAL A 93 -26.81 41.24 -16.85
C VAL A 93 -25.63 42.07 -17.36
N CYS A 94 -25.51 43.31 -16.88
CA CYS A 94 -24.32 44.14 -16.99
C CYS A 94 -23.78 44.47 -15.58
N LEU A 95 -22.49 44.22 -15.37
CA LEU A 95 -21.79 44.46 -14.11
C LEU A 95 -20.73 45.54 -14.30
N ASN A 96 -20.89 46.65 -13.60
CA ASN A 96 -19.87 47.69 -13.49
C ASN A 96 -19.05 47.45 -12.23
N PHE A 97 -17.74 47.46 -12.36
CA PHE A 97 -16.75 47.39 -11.27
C PHE A 97 -15.97 48.71 -11.20
N PRO A 98 -16.52 49.78 -10.58
CA PRO A 98 -15.86 51.07 -10.53
C PRO A 98 -14.66 51.04 -9.57
N ILE A 99 -13.56 51.68 -9.98
CA ILE A 99 -12.33 51.82 -9.19
C ILE A 99 -12.19 53.25 -8.68
N ALA A 100 -12.54 54.24 -9.49
CA ALA A 100 -12.42 55.65 -9.14
C ALA A 100 -13.48 56.50 -9.83
N GLU A 101 -13.79 57.62 -9.20
CA GLU A 101 -14.55 58.73 -9.76
C GLU A 101 -13.59 59.87 -10.10
N PHE A 102 -13.67 60.32 -11.34
CA PHE A 102 -12.91 61.43 -11.88
C PHE A 102 -13.84 62.63 -12.00
N SER A 103 -13.49 63.75 -11.36
CA SER A 103 -14.19 65.03 -11.53
C SER A 103 -13.25 66.02 -12.20
N TYR A 104 -13.67 66.53 -13.36
CA TYR A 104 -12.88 67.45 -14.16
C TYR A 104 -13.40 68.88 -14.05
N LYS A 105 -12.50 69.85 -13.87
CA LYS A 105 -12.82 71.27 -13.91
C LYS A 105 -11.74 72.04 -14.68
N GLY A 106 -12.12 72.69 -15.77
CA GLY A 106 -11.23 73.53 -16.58
C GLY A 106 -11.86 74.86 -16.93
N GLU A 107 -11.06 75.77 -17.48
CA GLU A 107 -11.54 77.02 -18.08
C GLU A 107 -12.06 76.76 -19.50
N LEU A 108 -13.15 77.43 -19.88
CA LEU A 108 -13.73 77.29 -21.22
C LEU A 108 -12.75 77.73 -22.31
N LEU A 109 -12.65 76.95 -23.38
CA LEU A 109 -11.80 77.29 -24.52
C LEU A 109 -12.35 78.54 -25.23
N LYS A 110 -11.46 79.46 -25.63
CA LYS A 110 -11.87 80.71 -26.28
C LYS A 110 -12.64 80.46 -27.59
N THR A 111 -12.37 79.36 -28.29
CA THR A 111 -13.09 78.94 -29.50
C THR A 111 -14.54 78.59 -29.15
N PHE A 112 -14.75 77.75 -28.14
CA PHE A 112 -16.07 77.39 -27.64
C PHE A 112 -16.88 78.61 -27.16
N SER A 113 -16.24 79.56 -26.48
CA SER A 113 -16.93 80.76 -25.97
C SER A 113 -17.47 81.70 -27.07
N LYS A 114 -17.04 81.53 -28.33
CA LYS A 114 -17.40 82.41 -29.46
C LYS A 114 -18.37 81.76 -30.47
N CYS A 115 -18.70 80.49 -30.33
CA CYS A 115 -19.61 79.80 -31.25
C CYS A 115 -21.08 80.22 -31.04
N THR A 116 -21.87 80.11 -32.11
CA THR A 116 -23.32 80.40 -32.13
C THR A 116 -24.13 79.11 -32.06
N ASN A 117 -25.28 79.16 -31.36
CA ASN A 117 -26.12 78.03 -30.91
C ASN A 117 -26.43 76.88 -31.91
N GLY A 118 -26.21 77.04 -33.22
CA GLY A 118 -26.51 76.04 -34.26
C GLY A 118 -25.34 75.11 -34.63
N ASP A 119 -24.09 75.54 -34.48
CA ASP A 119 -22.88 74.75 -34.86
C ASP A 119 -22.30 73.93 -33.69
N ASP A 120 -22.90 74.06 -32.50
CA ASP A 120 -22.33 73.63 -31.23
C ASP A 120 -22.36 72.11 -31.03
N GLU A 121 -23.47 71.47 -31.40
CA GLU A 121 -23.69 70.04 -31.19
C GLU A 121 -22.78 69.18 -32.08
N GLN A 122 -22.47 69.68 -33.29
CA GLN A 122 -21.69 68.97 -34.29
C GLN A 122 -20.17 69.05 -34.02
N ALA A 123 -19.70 70.16 -33.45
CA ALA A 123 -18.29 70.35 -33.11
C ALA A 123 -17.95 69.90 -31.68
N TYR A 124 -18.81 70.21 -30.70
CA TYR A 124 -18.54 70.06 -29.27
C TYR A 124 -19.40 68.99 -28.58
N GLY A 125 -20.34 68.35 -29.28
CA GLY A 125 -21.16 67.25 -28.77
C GLY A 125 -22.47 67.71 -28.13
N HIS A 126 -23.31 66.74 -27.74
CA HIS A 126 -24.64 66.98 -27.16
C HIS A 126 -24.55 67.32 -25.66
N TYR A 127 -23.70 66.58 -24.93
CA TYR A 127 -23.58 66.69 -23.48
C TYR A 127 -22.13 66.80 -23.02
N PHE A 128 -21.92 67.19 -21.77
CA PHE A 128 -20.63 67.17 -21.10
C PHE A 128 -20.78 66.50 -19.74
N ALA A 129 -19.88 65.59 -19.40
CA ALA A 129 -19.89 64.91 -18.11
C ALA A 129 -18.90 65.56 -17.14
N ARG A 130 -19.41 66.12 -16.04
CA ARG A 130 -18.55 66.69 -14.99
C ARG A 130 -17.87 65.61 -14.15
N LYS A 131 -18.52 64.45 -14.04
CA LYS A 131 -18.02 63.29 -13.29
C LYS A 131 -18.00 62.06 -14.19
N VAL A 132 -16.94 61.27 -14.09
CA VAL A 132 -16.78 60.02 -14.83
C VAL A 132 -16.39 58.92 -13.88
N LEU A 133 -17.12 57.81 -13.87
CA LEU A 133 -16.71 56.60 -13.18
C LEU A 133 -15.84 55.77 -14.12
N VAL A 134 -14.66 55.39 -13.63
CA VAL A 134 -13.72 54.53 -14.34
C VAL A 134 -13.60 53.19 -13.62
N GLY A 135 -13.47 52.12 -14.40
CA GLY A 135 -13.40 50.75 -13.88
C GLY A 135 -13.46 49.72 -14.98
N GLY A 136 -14.03 48.56 -14.68
CA GLY A 136 -14.25 47.47 -15.63
C GLY A 136 -15.74 47.20 -15.80
N LYS A 137 -16.12 46.71 -16.99
CA LYS A 137 -17.49 46.35 -17.31
C LYS A 137 -17.54 44.94 -17.89
N LEU A 138 -18.46 44.12 -17.38
CA LEU A 138 -18.76 42.79 -17.88
C LEU A 138 -20.22 42.70 -18.30
N PHE A 139 -20.49 42.10 -19.44
CA PHE A 139 -21.83 41.72 -19.87
C PHE A 139 -21.97 40.20 -19.87
N ILE A 140 -23.11 39.71 -19.39
CA ILE A 140 -23.41 38.28 -19.29
C ILE A 140 -24.63 37.98 -20.17
N LYS A 141 -24.50 36.95 -21.02
CA LYS A 141 -25.56 36.43 -21.88
C LYS A 141 -26.10 35.12 -21.34
N ASN A 142 -27.34 34.80 -21.69
CA ASN A 142 -27.98 33.50 -21.46
C ASN A 142 -27.94 33.03 -19.99
N LEU A 143 -27.89 33.95 -19.02
CA LEU A 143 -28.05 33.67 -17.60
C LEU A 143 -29.52 33.36 -17.27
N ASN A 144 -30.47 33.98 -17.97
CA ASN A 144 -31.91 33.78 -17.74
C ASN A 144 -32.41 32.39 -18.19
N THR A 145 -31.64 31.67 -19.00
CA THR A 145 -31.93 30.29 -19.41
C THR A 145 -31.31 29.24 -18.49
N ALA A 146 -30.45 29.67 -17.55
CA ALA A 146 -29.78 28.79 -16.60
C ALA A 146 -30.71 28.39 -15.45
N SER A 147 -30.43 27.25 -14.83
CA SER A 147 -31.14 26.81 -13.62
C SER A 147 -30.82 27.73 -12.43
N PRO A 148 -31.70 27.81 -11.40
CA PRO A 148 -31.45 28.61 -10.20
C PRO A 148 -30.09 28.30 -9.53
N ILE A 149 -29.69 27.02 -9.49
CA ILE A 149 -28.41 26.58 -8.94
C ILE A 149 -27.23 27.16 -9.75
N GLN A 150 -27.32 27.14 -11.08
CA GLN A 150 -26.28 27.69 -11.95
C GLN A 150 -26.15 29.21 -11.77
N ILE A 151 -27.27 29.93 -11.64
CA ILE A 151 -27.27 31.38 -11.39
C ILE A 151 -26.58 31.69 -10.05
N ASP A 152 -26.90 30.93 -9.00
CA ASP A 152 -26.27 31.10 -7.69
C ASP A 152 -24.77 30.78 -7.70
N LEU A 153 -24.35 29.76 -8.45
CA LEU A 153 -22.93 29.46 -8.67
C LEU A 153 -22.21 30.63 -9.37
N VAL A 154 -22.83 31.23 -10.40
CA VAL A 154 -22.27 32.40 -11.10
C VAL A 154 -22.15 33.62 -10.18
N ARG A 155 -23.20 33.93 -9.41
CA ARG A 155 -23.17 35.02 -8.41
C ARG A 155 -22.03 34.81 -7.41
N SER A 156 -21.90 33.59 -6.90
CA SER A 156 -20.88 33.21 -5.93
C SER A 156 -19.48 33.31 -6.51
N LEU A 157 -19.30 32.85 -7.75
CA LEU A 157 -18.05 32.93 -8.48
C LEU A 157 -17.59 34.39 -8.68
N LEU A 158 -18.49 35.23 -9.17
CA LEU A 158 -18.20 36.66 -9.39
C LEU A 158 -17.87 37.37 -8.07
N SER A 159 -18.64 37.09 -7.02
CA SER A 159 -18.41 37.64 -5.68
C SER A 159 -17.03 37.26 -5.17
N TRP A 160 -16.66 35.99 -5.31
CA TRP A 160 -15.37 35.48 -4.91
C TRP A 160 -14.21 36.13 -5.69
N ILE A 161 -14.23 36.10 -7.03
CA ILE A 161 -13.16 36.66 -7.86
C ILE A 161 -12.98 38.16 -7.59
N TYR A 162 -14.09 38.90 -7.46
CA TYR A 162 -14.06 40.32 -7.11
C TYR A 162 -13.39 40.56 -5.75
N ASN A 163 -13.79 39.83 -4.72
CA ASN A 163 -13.23 39.99 -3.37
C ASN A 163 -11.74 39.58 -3.33
N SER A 164 -11.36 38.52 -4.04
CA SER A 164 -9.97 38.10 -4.21
C SER A 164 -9.14 39.20 -4.89
N ALA A 165 -9.61 39.74 -6.01
CA ALA A 165 -8.87 40.76 -6.76
C ALA A 165 -8.74 42.09 -5.99
N LYS A 166 -9.82 42.55 -5.35
CA LYS A 166 -9.87 43.84 -4.64
C LYS A 166 -9.16 43.80 -3.29
N TYR A 167 -9.35 42.74 -2.51
CA TYR A 167 -8.84 42.65 -1.13
C TYR A 167 -7.65 41.70 -0.96
N LYS A 168 -7.19 41.04 -2.04
CA LYS A 168 -6.10 40.03 -2.01
C LYS A 168 -6.39 38.87 -1.05
N LEU A 169 -7.65 38.47 -0.97
CA LEU A 169 -8.07 37.33 -0.15
C LEU A 169 -7.70 36.01 -0.85
N GLU A 170 -7.04 35.11 -0.13
CA GLU A 170 -6.84 33.73 -0.61
C GLU A 170 -8.17 33.00 -0.73
N ASN A 171 -8.32 32.21 -1.79
CA ASN A 171 -9.53 31.42 -2.01
C ASN A 171 -9.40 30.01 -1.44
N PRO A 172 -10.30 29.62 -0.54
CA PRO A 172 -10.40 28.23 -0.09
C PRO A 172 -10.83 27.23 -1.18
N LEU A 173 -11.33 27.71 -2.32
CA LEU A 173 -11.82 26.91 -3.46
C LEU A 173 -10.94 27.02 -4.71
N ASN A 174 -9.68 27.48 -4.58
CA ASN A 174 -8.78 27.67 -5.74
C ASN A 174 -8.49 26.36 -6.50
N ASP A 175 -8.65 25.22 -5.83
CA ASP A 175 -8.34 23.90 -6.40
C ASP A 175 -9.48 23.33 -7.26
N VAL A 176 -10.64 23.99 -7.31
CA VAL A 176 -11.80 23.54 -8.10
C VAL A 176 -11.49 23.66 -9.59
N SER A 177 -11.14 22.52 -10.18
CA SER A 177 -10.76 22.40 -11.59
C SER A 177 -11.96 22.22 -12.52
N GLU A 178 -13.05 21.62 -12.03
CA GLU A 178 -14.24 21.31 -12.83
C GLU A 178 -15.43 22.15 -12.36
N TRP A 179 -15.81 23.14 -13.17
CA TRP A 179 -17.01 23.94 -12.99
C TRP A 179 -18.10 23.43 -13.93
N ASP A 180 -19.25 23.03 -13.37
CA ASP A 180 -20.34 22.43 -14.15
C ASP A 180 -21.03 23.45 -15.07
N TYR A 181 -20.83 24.75 -14.86
CA TYR A 181 -21.37 25.83 -15.70
C TYR A 181 -20.48 27.07 -15.63
N PHE A 182 -20.11 27.61 -16.80
CA PHE A 182 -19.47 28.92 -16.93
C PHE A 182 -20.29 29.78 -17.90
N PRO A 183 -20.73 30.98 -17.50
CA PRO A 183 -21.62 31.80 -18.32
C PRO A 183 -20.86 32.45 -19.48
N GLU A 184 -21.60 32.85 -20.51
CA GLU A 184 -21.04 33.63 -21.61
C GLU A 184 -20.82 35.08 -21.16
N ILE A 185 -19.55 35.42 -20.90
CA ILE A 185 -19.15 36.75 -20.42
C ILE A 185 -18.35 37.47 -21.51
N GLU A 186 -18.66 38.74 -21.74
CA GLU A 186 -17.86 39.64 -22.55
C GLU A 186 -17.51 40.93 -21.81
N THR A 187 -16.43 41.58 -22.22
CA THR A 187 -15.99 42.86 -21.65
C THR A 187 -16.43 44.05 -22.52
N SER A 188 -16.27 45.28 -22.01
CA SER A 188 -16.60 46.52 -22.74
C SER A 188 -15.96 46.68 -24.13
N ASN A 189 -14.84 46.00 -24.39
CA ASN A 189 -14.13 46.07 -25.67
C ASN A 189 -14.46 44.88 -26.61
N GLY A 190 -15.43 44.04 -26.24
CA GLY A 190 -15.84 42.88 -27.02
C GLY A 190 -14.98 41.62 -26.83
N LEU A 191 -14.03 41.62 -25.89
CA LEU A 191 -13.27 40.42 -25.56
C LEU A 191 -14.15 39.42 -24.81
N GLU A 192 -14.30 38.22 -25.37
CA GLU A 192 -14.99 37.08 -24.75
C GLU A 192 -14.12 36.43 -23.68
N ILE A 193 -14.69 36.23 -22.49
CA ILE A 193 -14.09 35.49 -21.38
C ILE A 193 -14.68 34.08 -21.42
N LYS A 194 -13.84 33.06 -21.67
CA LYS A 194 -14.29 31.68 -21.88
C LYS A 194 -14.04 30.76 -20.70
N THR A 195 -13.14 31.15 -19.81
CA THR A 195 -12.75 30.33 -18.65
C THR A 195 -12.70 31.13 -17.37
N LEU A 196 -12.82 30.43 -16.24
CA LEU A 196 -12.60 31.00 -14.91
C LEU A 196 -11.23 31.66 -14.77
N LYS A 197 -10.19 31.05 -15.37
CA LYS A 197 -8.83 31.58 -15.33
C LYS A 197 -8.75 32.93 -16.04
N ASP A 198 -9.41 33.07 -17.18
CA ASP A 198 -9.45 34.33 -17.93
C ASP A 198 -10.18 35.42 -17.14
N LEU A 199 -11.31 35.09 -16.52
CA LEU A 199 -12.07 36.01 -15.66
C LEU A 199 -11.25 36.49 -14.46
N THR A 200 -10.51 35.56 -13.83
CA THR A 200 -9.64 35.83 -12.69
C THR A 200 -8.49 36.77 -13.08
N ILE A 201 -7.83 36.49 -14.21
CA ILE A 201 -6.76 37.34 -14.76
C ILE A 201 -7.30 38.74 -15.08
N TRP A 202 -8.47 38.82 -15.72
CA TRP A 202 -9.10 40.09 -16.07
C TRP A 202 -9.40 40.93 -14.82
N MET A 203 -10.04 40.34 -13.80
CA MET A 203 -10.36 41.05 -12.56
C MET A 203 -9.11 41.49 -11.79
N HIS A 204 -8.06 40.66 -11.74
CA HIS A 204 -6.78 41.05 -11.15
C HIS A 204 -6.12 42.20 -11.91
N ASN A 205 -6.12 42.17 -13.24
CA ASN A 205 -5.56 43.26 -14.05
C ASN A 205 -6.32 44.58 -13.81
N LEU A 206 -7.64 44.51 -13.67
CA LEU A 206 -8.49 45.66 -13.36
C LEU A 206 -8.06 46.36 -12.06
N PHE A 207 -7.97 45.62 -10.95
CA PHE A 207 -7.63 46.19 -9.64
C PHE A 207 -6.12 46.41 -9.38
N GLN A 208 -5.23 45.67 -10.07
CA GLN A 208 -3.79 45.68 -9.76
C GLN A 208 -2.93 46.38 -10.83
N LYS A 209 -3.37 46.42 -12.10
CA LYS A 209 -2.60 47.05 -13.20
C LYS A 209 -3.19 48.38 -13.66
N ASN A 210 -4.22 48.89 -12.98
CA ASN A 210 -4.94 50.13 -13.35
C ASN A 210 -5.41 50.12 -14.81
N MET A 211 -5.78 48.95 -15.34
CA MET A 211 -6.43 48.83 -16.64
C MET A 211 -7.92 49.11 -16.45
N PHE A 212 -8.34 50.34 -16.71
CA PHE A 212 -9.72 50.77 -16.57
C PHE A 212 -10.22 51.47 -17.83
N ASP A 213 -11.50 51.31 -18.09
CA ASP A 213 -12.27 52.05 -19.08
C ASP A 213 -13.29 52.95 -18.37
N ILE A 214 -13.95 53.82 -19.14
CA ILE A 214 -15.10 54.57 -18.64
C ILE A 214 -16.29 53.62 -18.52
N VAL A 215 -16.79 53.44 -17.30
CA VAL A 215 -17.97 52.59 -17.05
C VAL A 215 -19.26 53.40 -17.08
N SER A 216 -19.20 54.68 -16.68
CA SER A 216 -20.35 55.57 -16.59
C SER A 216 -19.96 57.05 -16.61
N TYR A 217 -20.79 57.86 -17.26
CA TYR A 217 -20.76 59.32 -17.24
C TYR A 217 -21.86 59.84 -16.34
N ASN A 218 -21.50 60.71 -15.40
CA ASN A 218 -22.37 61.24 -14.35
C ASN A 218 -22.32 62.77 -14.34
N ASP A 219 -23.33 63.39 -13.71
CA ASP A 219 -23.44 64.85 -13.63
C ASP A 219 -23.32 65.48 -15.02
N ILE A 220 -24.22 65.02 -15.89
CA ILE A 220 -24.24 65.32 -17.31
C ILE A 220 -24.95 66.65 -17.51
N VAL A 221 -24.37 67.52 -18.35
CA VAL A 221 -24.88 68.86 -18.64
C VAL A 221 -24.97 69.04 -20.16
N PRO A 222 -26.09 69.52 -20.73
CA PRO A 222 -26.15 69.88 -22.15
C PRO A 222 -25.07 70.90 -22.52
N VAL A 223 -24.37 70.68 -23.64
CA VAL A 223 -23.27 71.57 -24.06
C VAL A 223 -23.75 73.01 -24.28
N SER A 224 -24.97 73.17 -24.79
CA SER A 224 -25.63 74.47 -24.97
C SER A 224 -25.80 75.27 -23.67
N GLN A 225 -25.90 74.60 -22.52
CA GLN A 225 -26.09 75.24 -21.21
C GLN A 225 -24.77 75.63 -20.54
N LEU A 226 -23.62 75.12 -20.97
CA LEU A 226 -22.31 75.45 -20.37
C LEU A 226 -21.89 76.91 -20.58
N ARG A 227 -22.49 77.61 -21.56
CA ARG A 227 -22.18 79.01 -21.90
C ARG A 227 -23.04 80.02 -21.18
N GLN A 228 -24.26 79.62 -20.83
CA GLN A 228 -25.22 80.47 -20.15
C GLN A 228 -24.86 80.40 -18.66
N SER A 229 -24.33 81.47 -18.10
CA SER A 229 -23.93 81.60 -16.69
C SER A 229 -25.15 81.59 -15.73
N ILE A 230 -26.09 80.69 -15.96
CA ILE A 230 -27.24 80.37 -15.13
C ILE A 230 -26.79 79.20 -14.25
N ASP A 231 -27.19 79.17 -12.99
CA ASP A 231 -27.03 78.00 -12.12
C ASP A 231 -27.67 76.79 -12.83
N VAL A 232 -26.83 75.98 -13.47
CA VAL A 232 -27.25 74.82 -14.23
C VAL A 232 -27.80 73.82 -13.24
N SER A 233 -29.13 73.60 -13.25
CA SER A 233 -29.74 72.53 -12.46
C SER A 233 -29.12 71.21 -12.90
N GLU A 234 -28.44 70.51 -11.98
CA GLU A 234 -27.85 69.20 -12.22
C GLU A 234 -28.93 68.27 -12.80
N THR A 235 -28.80 67.86 -14.06
CA THR A 235 -29.60 66.74 -14.53
C THR A 235 -28.95 65.47 -13.98
N SER A 236 -29.65 64.80 -13.06
CA SER A 236 -29.22 63.54 -12.42
C SER A 236 -29.21 62.34 -13.39
N LYS A 237 -28.95 62.59 -14.67
CA LYS A 237 -28.95 61.58 -15.74
C LYS A 237 -27.57 60.91 -15.76
N GLU A 238 -27.58 59.59 -15.60
CA GLU A 238 -26.43 58.72 -15.80
C GLU A 238 -26.47 58.17 -17.23
N ILE A 239 -25.34 58.19 -17.94
CA ILE A 239 -25.22 57.59 -19.28
C ILE A 239 -24.03 56.65 -19.31
N GLN A 240 -24.21 55.47 -19.88
CA GLN A 240 -23.23 54.39 -19.82
C GLN A 240 -22.86 53.89 -21.22
N PRO A 241 -21.56 53.67 -21.50
CA PRO A 241 -21.15 53.01 -22.74
C PRO A 241 -21.76 51.60 -22.84
N GLY A 242 -22.35 51.28 -23.99
CA GLY A 242 -22.90 49.95 -24.31
C GLY A 242 -24.22 49.58 -23.63
N VAL A 243 -24.83 50.48 -22.86
CA VAL A 243 -26.12 50.26 -22.17
C VAL A 243 -27.14 51.29 -22.66
N TYR A 244 -28.04 50.84 -23.55
CA TYR A 244 -29.09 51.68 -24.17
C TYR A 244 -30.32 51.79 -23.28
N ASN A 245 -30.68 50.71 -22.60
CA ASN A 245 -31.76 50.62 -21.64
C ASN A 245 -31.51 49.46 -20.68
N TYR A 246 -32.21 49.45 -19.55
CA TYR A 246 -32.18 48.39 -18.56
C TYR A 246 -33.49 48.38 -17.78
N GLU A 247 -33.83 47.25 -17.17
CA GLU A 247 -35.05 47.10 -16.38
C GLU A 247 -34.83 47.53 -14.92
N ASN A 248 -33.81 46.96 -14.27
CA ASN A 248 -33.50 47.24 -12.87
C ASN A 248 -32.03 47.60 -12.69
N LYS A 249 -31.77 48.45 -11.68
CA LYS A 249 -30.42 48.81 -11.20
C LYS A 249 -30.35 48.51 -9.71
N SER A 250 -29.36 47.73 -9.29
CA SER A 250 -29.16 47.36 -7.89
C SER A 250 -27.68 47.32 -7.51
N GLY A 251 -27.42 47.25 -6.21
CA GLY A 251 -26.09 46.99 -5.68
C GLY A 251 -25.67 45.53 -5.89
N PHE A 252 -24.37 45.27 -6.04
CA PHE A 252 -23.86 43.91 -6.21
C PHE A 252 -24.19 42.98 -5.05
N LYS A 253 -24.18 43.46 -3.80
CA LYS A 253 -24.54 42.61 -2.66
C LYS A 253 -26.02 42.24 -2.66
N GLU A 254 -26.88 43.19 -3.01
CA GLU A 254 -28.31 42.97 -3.15
C GLU A 254 -28.61 41.96 -4.27
N TRP A 255 -27.93 42.08 -5.42
CA TRP A 255 -28.10 41.14 -6.54
C TRP A 255 -27.57 39.74 -6.25
N VAL A 256 -26.47 39.63 -5.48
CA VAL A 256 -25.95 38.35 -5.01
C VAL A 256 -26.91 37.71 -4.00
N GLY A 257 -27.51 38.52 -3.12
CA GLY A 257 -28.52 38.10 -2.14
C GLY A 257 -28.02 36.96 -1.23
N ASP A 258 -28.94 36.05 -0.89
CA ASP A 258 -28.67 34.87 -0.06
C ASP A 258 -28.16 33.66 -0.86
N ALA A 259 -27.42 33.90 -1.94
CA ALA A 259 -26.82 32.82 -2.74
C ALA A 259 -25.98 31.90 -1.84
N VAL A 260 -26.45 30.66 -1.64
CA VAL A 260 -25.94 29.74 -0.62
C VAL A 260 -24.45 29.45 -0.81
N TYR A 261 -23.99 29.39 -2.07
CA TYR A 261 -22.60 29.12 -2.44
C TYR A 261 -21.64 30.28 -2.11
N VAL A 262 -22.13 31.49 -1.86
CA VAL A 262 -21.29 32.60 -1.33
C VAL A 262 -20.81 32.23 0.06
N ASN A 263 -21.71 31.70 0.89
CA ASN A 263 -21.39 31.28 2.24
C ASN A 263 -20.49 30.05 2.27
N LEU A 264 -20.50 29.19 1.25
CA LEU A 264 -19.63 28.01 1.18
C LEU A 264 -18.16 28.38 1.35
N THR A 265 -17.66 29.42 0.69
CA THR A 265 -16.25 29.84 0.83
C THR A 265 -15.88 30.15 2.27
N ARG A 266 -16.79 30.82 3.00
CA ARG A 266 -16.64 31.09 4.42
C ARG A 266 -16.74 29.80 5.23
N TRP A 267 -17.72 28.95 4.96
CA TRP A 267 -17.93 27.68 5.66
C TRP A 267 -16.76 26.70 5.50
N VAL A 268 -16.14 26.61 4.31
CA VAL A 268 -14.93 25.80 4.09
C VAL A 268 -13.81 26.21 5.06
N LYS A 269 -13.70 27.50 5.37
CA LYS A 269 -12.73 28.03 6.32
C LYS A 269 -13.18 27.86 7.77
N ASP A 270 -14.39 28.30 8.09
CA ASP A 270 -14.92 28.36 9.46
C ASP A 270 -15.16 26.95 10.04
N PHE A 271 -15.56 25.99 9.20
CA PHE A 271 -15.86 24.61 9.57
C PHE A 271 -14.82 23.60 9.09
N HIS A 272 -13.69 24.07 8.55
CA HIS A 272 -12.55 23.21 8.19
C HIS A 272 -12.91 22.03 7.27
N LEU A 273 -13.72 22.28 6.24
CA LEU A 273 -14.30 21.24 5.38
C LEU A 273 -13.30 20.48 4.49
N ARG A 274 -12.01 20.84 4.51
CA ARG A 274 -10.91 20.18 3.78
C ARG A 274 -10.00 19.35 4.68
N GLN A 275 -10.22 19.41 5.98
CA GLN A 275 -9.38 18.77 6.98
C GLN A 275 -9.98 17.43 7.39
N GLY A 276 -9.11 16.45 7.68
CA GLY A 276 -9.55 15.17 8.22
C GLY A 276 -9.83 15.25 9.73
N LEU A 277 -10.59 14.30 10.22
CA LEU A 277 -10.91 14.12 11.64
C LEU A 277 -9.85 13.22 12.30
N ILE A 278 -9.23 13.70 13.37
CA ILE A 278 -8.22 13.01 14.17
C ILE A 278 -8.88 12.43 15.42
N PHE A 279 -8.56 11.19 15.74
CA PHE A 279 -9.02 10.51 16.94
C PHE A 279 -7.89 10.53 17.94
N ASN A 280 -8.01 11.37 18.95
CA ASN A 280 -6.94 11.51 19.93
C ASN A 280 -7.04 10.41 21.00
N LYS A 281 -5.97 10.27 21.78
CA LYS A 281 -5.83 9.27 22.86
C LYS A 281 -6.81 9.44 24.04
N HIS A 282 -7.52 10.58 24.13
CA HIS A 282 -8.49 10.85 25.19
C HIS A 282 -9.93 10.57 24.76
N PHE A 283 -10.14 9.97 23.59
CA PHE A 283 -11.46 9.85 22.98
C PHE A 283 -12.11 11.23 22.79
N GLU A 284 -11.38 12.13 22.13
CA GLU A 284 -11.93 13.37 21.57
C GLU A 284 -11.62 13.44 20.08
N ILE A 285 -12.47 14.11 19.32
CA ILE A 285 -12.26 14.36 17.90
C ILE A 285 -11.66 15.74 17.72
N ASP A 286 -10.44 15.75 17.19
CA ASP A 286 -9.77 16.96 16.79
C ASP A 286 -9.86 17.14 15.27
N ILE A 287 -9.93 18.38 14.81
CA ILE A 287 -9.83 18.70 13.39
C ILE A 287 -8.34 18.84 13.05
N SER A 288 -7.91 18.18 11.98
CA SER A 288 -6.55 18.32 11.45
C SER A 288 -6.20 19.78 11.19
N LYS A 289 -4.94 20.14 11.45
CA LYS A 289 -4.41 21.46 11.07
C LYS A 289 -4.07 21.53 9.58
N GLU A 290 -3.88 20.39 8.94
CA GLU A 290 -3.45 20.25 7.56
C GLU A 290 -4.63 19.90 6.66
N PHE A 291 -4.65 20.43 5.44
CA PHE A 291 -5.62 20.03 4.43
C PHE A 291 -5.35 18.60 3.98
N ALA A 292 -6.33 17.73 4.19
CA ALA A 292 -6.27 16.33 3.77
C ALA A 292 -6.75 16.18 2.33
N VAL A 293 -7.70 17.00 1.90
CA VAL A 293 -8.31 16.94 0.58
C VAL A 293 -8.40 18.31 -0.09
N ASN A 294 -8.43 18.29 -1.42
CA ASN A 294 -8.77 19.43 -2.27
C ASN A 294 -10.08 19.13 -3.00
N PHE A 295 -10.88 20.17 -3.26
CA PHE A 295 -12.11 20.04 -4.03
C PHE A 295 -11.80 20.04 -5.52
N LYS A 296 -12.11 18.94 -6.21
CA LYS A 296 -12.08 18.82 -7.66
C LYS A 296 -13.30 19.48 -8.31
N LYS A 297 -14.46 19.31 -7.66
CA LYS A 297 -15.77 19.89 -8.02
C LYS A 297 -16.38 20.58 -6.80
N MET A 298 -17.35 21.44 -7.04
CA MET A 298 -18.07 22.08 -5.94
C MET A 298 -18.89 21.07 -5.12
N PRO A 299 -18.83 21.14 -3.78
CA PRO A 299 -19.77 20.45 -2.90
C PRO A 299 -21.22 20.83 -3.22
N GLU A 300 -22.13 19.88 -3.13
CA GLU A 300 -23.56 20.17 -3.26
C GLU A 300 -24.08 20.72 -1.93
N ILE A 301 -24.92 21.76 -1.98
CA ILE A 301 -25.54 22.33 -0.79
C ILE A 301 -27.06 22.28 -0.91
N LYS A 302 -27.69 21.72 0.10
CA LYS A 302 -29.15 21.72 0.24
C LYS A 302 -29.54 22.61 1.40
N SER A 303 -30.45 23.55 1.15
CA SER A 303 -31.10 24.28 2.23
C SER A 303 -32.10 23.36 2.91
N LEU A 304 -32.02 23.30 4.24
CA LEU A 304 -32.93 22.60 5.12
C LEU A 304 -33.60 23.62 6.04
N ASP A 305 -34.73 23.24 6.61
CA ASP A 305 -35.37 23.96 7.71
C ASP A 305 -36.16 22.96 8.53
N LYS A 306 -35.43 22.11 9.27
CA LYS A 306 -36.02 20.98 10.00
C LYS A 306 -35.59 21.02 11.45
N CYS A 307 -36.57 20.94 12.36
CA CYS A 307 -36.33 20.82 13.79
C CYS A 307 -36.82 19.47 14.28
N HIS A 308 -35.91 18.67 14.80
CA HIS A 308 -36.22 17.32 15.26
C HIS A 308 -35.41 16.98 16.50
N MET A 309 -35.88 15.98 17.24
CA MET A 309 -35.16 15.43 18.38
C MET A 309 -34.86 13.95 18.16
N LYS A 310 -33.75 13.51 18.72
CA LYS A 310 -33.29 12.13 18.72
C LYS A 310 -32.95 11.72 20.15
N MET A 311 -33.50 10.58 20.56
CA MET A 311 -33.14 9.93 21.80
C MET A 311 -32.25 8.74 21.49
N ILE A 312 -31.07 8.70 22.12
CA ILE A 312 -30.06 7.69 21.83
C ILE A 312 -29.61 7.04 23.13
N LYS A 313 -29.82 5.72 23.22
CA LYS A 313 -29.27 4.88 24.29
C LYS A 313 -28.00 4.22 23.76
N PRO A 314 -26.80 4.66 24.19
CA PRO A 314 -25.55 4.05 23.72
C PRO A 314 -25.44 2.63 24.25
N THR A 315 -25.07 1.70 23.37
CA THR A 315 -24.84 0.28 23.72
C THR A 315 -23.36 -0.03 23.93
N THR A 316 -22.47 0.83 23.46
CA THR A 316 -21.01 0.69 23.57
C THR A 316 -20.34 2.03 23.92
N ASN A 317 -19.10 1.98 24.45
CA ASN A 317 -18.30 3.19 24.69
C ASN A 317 -18.03 3.96 23.38
N LEU A 318 -17.92 3.22 22.26
CA LEU A 318 -17.72 3.82 20.95
C LEU A 318 -18.95 4.62 20.53
N GLU A 319 -20.16 4.07 20.66
CA GLU A 319 -21.40 4.80 20.34
C GLU A 319 -21.56 6.05 21.21
N GLU A 320 -21.31 5.96 22.51
CA GLU A 320 -21.32 7.12 23.43
C GLU A 320 -20.37 8.23 22.93
N PHE A 321 -19.17 7.85 22.51
CA PHE A 321 -18.18 8.76 21.95
C PHE A 321 -18.66 9.39 20.63
N LEU A 322 -19.24 8.63 19.70
CA LEU A 322 -19.74 9.15 18.42
C LEU A 322 -20.88 10.17 18.63
N ILE A 323 -21.82 9.85 19.52
CA ILE A 323 -22.96 10.72 19.85
C ILE A 323 -22.48 12.05 20.42
N THR A 324 -21.50 12.01 21.32
CA THR A 324 -20.94 13.21 21.95
C THR A 324 -20.28 14.13 20.92
N ASN A 325 -19.65 13.56 19.89
CA ASN A 325 -18.96 14.29 18.82
C ASN A 325 -19.82 14.55 17.57
N ASN A 326 -21.16 14.40 17.65
CA ASN A 326 -22.08 14.62 16.52
C ASN A 326 -21.81 13.72 15.30
N ILE A 327 -21.17 12.56 15.48
CA ILE A 327 -20.92 11.60 14.39
C ILE A 327 -22.04 10.56 14.33
N SER A 328 -22.48 10.24 13.11
CA SER A 328 -23.46 9.17 12.87
C SER A 328 -22.91 7.80 13.26
N SER A 329 -23.74 6.99 13.94
CA SER A 329 -23.42 5.65 14.42
C SER A 329 -23.14 4.64 13.31
N ASP A 330 -23.60 4.89 12.08
CA ASP A 330 -23.39 4.01 10.92
C ASP A 330 -21.95 4.08 10.36
N THR A 331 -21.08 4.86 11.01
CA THR A 331 -19.68 4.98 10.62
C THR A 331 -18.93 3.67 10.84
N ASP A 332 -18.45 3.05 9.76
CA ASP A 332 -17.57 1.88 9.81
C ASP A 332 -16.15 2.28 10.28
N MET A 333 -15.99 2.47 11.59
CA MET A 333 -14.72 2.78 12.25
C MET A 333 -13.68 1.67 12.07
N ASN A 334 -14.12 0.43 11.83
CA ASN A 334 -13.24 -0.71 11.58
C ASN A 334 -12.57 -0.64 10.20
N SER A 335 -13.10 0.17 9.29
CA SER A 335 -12.50 0.39 7.97
C SER A 335 -11.22 1.24 8.00
N SER A 336 -10.92 1.91 9.12
CA SER A 336 -9.69 2.69 9.27
C SER A 336 -8.57 1.85 9.90
N PRO A 337 -7.41 1.74 9.22
CA PRO A 337 -6.37 0.80 9.63
C PRO A 337 -5.69 1.13 10.97
N PHE A 338 -5.81 2.38 11.45
CA PHE A 338 -5.12 2.86 12.65
C PHE A 338 -6.07 3.27 13.79
N ILE A 339 -7.40 3.14 13.63
CA ILE A 339 -8.39 3.46 14.69
C ILE A 339 -8.63 2.28 15.65
N ASN A 340 -8.42 1.04 15.20
CA ASN A 340 -8.76 -0.20 15.93
C ASN A 340 -7.97 -0.41 17.26
N LYS A 341 -7.02 0.48 17.59
CA LYS A 341 -6.35 0.47 18.91
C LYS A 341 -7.27 1.01 20.03
N TYR A 342 -8.26 1.84 19.69
CA TYR A 342 -9.12 2.52 20.64
C TYR A 342 -10.45 1.78 20.90
N THR A 343 -10.82 0.81 20.08
CA THR A 343 -12.08 0.04 20.15
C THR A 343 -11.99 -1.20 21.04
N LYS A 344 -10.81 -1.56 21.56
CA LYS A 344 -10.64 -2.72 22.46
C LYS A 344 -10.75 -2.32 23.94
N ALA A 345 -11.98 -2.09 24.43
CA ALA A 345 -12.33 -2.17 25.86
C ALA A 345 -13.85 -2.01 26.07
N ASP A 346 -14.64 -3.03 25.78
CA ASP A 346 -16.06 -3.04 26.19
C ASP A 346 -16.22 -3.81 27.50
N ASN A 347 -15.89 -3.13 28.60
CA ASN A 347 -16.65 -3.27 29.84
C ASN A 347 -17.61 -2.06 29.91
N PHE A 348 -18.57 -1.99 28.99
CA PHE A 348 -19.62 -0.98 29.09
C PHE A 348 -20.52 -1.38 30.27
N ASN A 349 -20.33 -0.76 31.42
CA ASN A 349 -21.30 -0.86 32.50
C ASN A 349 -22.61 -0.30 31.95
N ASN A 350 -23.65 -1.14 31.91
CA ASN A 350 -25.01 -0.73 31.55
C ASN A 350 -25.36 0.55 32.31
N LYS A 351 -25.28 1.67 31.61
CA LYS A 351 -25.51 3.00 32.15
C LYS A 351 -26.97 3.31 31.89
N ASP A 352 -27.74 3.48 32.97
CA ASP A 352 -29.17 3.78 32.93
C ASP A 352 -29.42 5.25 32.56
N TYR A 353 -28.96 5.69 31.39
CA TYR A 353 -29.25 7.03 30.85
C TYR A 353 -29.42 7.05 29.33
N ILE A 354 -30.09 8.09 28.85
CA ILE A 354 -30.41 8.36 27.45
C ILE A 354 -29.85 9.73 27.07
N HIS A 355 -29.20 9.82 25.92
CA HIS A 355 -28.83 11.10 25.32
C HIS A 355 -30.01 11.67 24.56
N LEU A 356 -30.50 12.83 25.00
CA LEU A 356 -31.41 13.66 24.23
C LEU A 356 -30.59 14.63 23.38
N VAL A 357 -30.82 14.61 22.07
CA VAL A 357 -30.23 15.56 21.13
C VAL A 357 -31.36 16.22 20.35
N VAL A 358 -31.46 17.55 20.44
CA VAL A 358 -32.37 18.37 19.65
C VAL A 358 -31.54 19.06 18.58
N LYS A 359 -31.97 18.96 17.33
CA LYS A 359 -31.25 19.49 16.16
C LYS A 359 -32.15 20.40 15.36
N TYR A 360 -31.61 21.55 14.98
CA TYR A 360 -32.20 22.46 14.02
C TYR A 360 -31.30 22.52 12.79
N GLU A 361 -31.69 21.83 11.73
CA GLU A 361 -30.92 21.68 10.49
C GLU A 361 -31.22 22.83 9.52
N ARG A 362 -30.17 23.50 9.03
CA ARG A 362 -30.28 24.64 8.11
C ARG A 362 -29.65 24.36 6.76
N TYR A 363 -28.51 23.69 6.73
CA TYR A 363 -27.83 23.36 5.50
C TYR A 363 -27.24 21.96 5.58
N GLU A 364 -27.31 21.23 4.48
CA GLU A 364 -26.61 19.98 4.28
C GLU A 364 -25.60 20.18 3.16
N ILE A 365 -24.33 19.93 3.48
CA ILE A 365 -23.22 19.97 2.53
C ILE A 365 -22.82 18.53 2.21
N ILE A 366 -22.89 18.19 0.93
CA ILE A 366 -22.57 16.85 0.42
C ILE A 366 -21.27 16.94 -0.38
N VAL A 367 -20.28 16.19 0.08
CA VAL A 367 -18.94 16.09 -0.49
C VAL A 367 -18.71 14.65 -0.94
N PRO A 368 -19.28 14.24 -2.09
CA PRO A 368 -19.12 12.89 -2.58
C PRO A 368 -17.66 12.66 -3.01
N MET A 369 -17.26 11.39 -3.07
CA MET A 369 -15.90 11.00 -3.45
C MET A 369 -15.44 11.60 -4.78
N ALA A 370 -16.34 11.74 -5.75
CA ALA A 370 -16.06 12.32 -7.05
C ALA A 370 -15.69 13.82 -7.00
N CYS A 371 -16.04 14.52 -5.92
CA CYS A 371 -15.76 15.93 -5.74
C CYS A 371 -14.41 16.19 -5.06
N ILE A 372 -13.70 15.17 -4.57
CA ILE A 372 -12.47 15.34 -3.80
C ILE A 372 -11.29 14.58 -4.39
N ILE A 373 -10.11 15.13 -4.15
CA ILE A 373 -8.82 14.48 -4.40
C ILE A 373 -7.95 14.66 -3.16
N PRO A 374 -7.04 13.71 -2.85
CA PRO A 374 -6.10 13.89 -1.75
C PRO A 374 -5.21 15.11 -2.01
N SER A 375 -4.88 15.85 -0.94
CA SER A 375 -3.99 17.00 -1.07
C SER A 375 -2.58 16.56 -1.48
N GLU A 376 -1.86 17.43 -2.17
CA GLU A 376 -0.48 17.17 -2.61
C GLU A 376 0.43 16.86 -1.40
N ASN A 377 0.24 17.59 -0.31
CA ASN A 377 0.96 17.34 0.94
C ASN A 377 0.67 15.95 1.50
N LEU A 378 -0.60 15.52 1.54
CA LEU A 378 -0.94 14.17 2.02
C LEU A 378 -0.24 13.09 1.17
N ASN A 379 -0.30 13.21 -0.16
CA ASN A 379 0.35 12.25 -1.06
C ASN A 379 1.87 12.16 -0.82
N GLN A 380 2.55 13.29 -0.64
CA GLN A 380 3.99 13.31 -0.35
C GLN A 380 4.34 12.65 0.98
N TYR A 381 3.53 12.86 2.02
CA TYR A 381 3.75 12.21 3.31
C TYR A 381 3.48 10.71 3.23
N ILE A 382 2.42 10.28 2.54
CA ILE A 382 2.16 8.87 2.30
C ILE A 382 3.33 8.22 1.55
N GLU A 383 3.85 8.85 0.50
CA GLU A 383 5.01 8.33 -0.24
C GLU A 383 6.26 8.22 0.65
N ARG A 384 6.56 9.24 1.46
CA ARG A 384 7.68 9.19 2.42
C ARG A 384 7.51 8.07 3.44
N SER A 385 6.29 7.90 3.95
CA SER A 385 5.96 6.87 4.93
C SER A 385 6.07 5.47 4.35
N LEU A 386 5.63 5.28 3.10
CA LEU A 386 5.79 4.02 2.38
C LEU A 386 7.27 3.73 2.08
N ASN A 387 8.08 4.75 1.79
CA ASN A 387 9.52 4.59 1.57
C ASN A 387 10.35 4.47 2.87
N SER A 388 9.72 4.54 4.05
CA SER A 388 10.39 4.37 5.34
C SER A 388 10.71 2.90 5.63
N MET A 389 11.79 2.67 6.39
CA MET A 389 12.11 1.36 6.98
C MET A 389 11.14 1.00 8.13
N GLU A 390 10.49 2.00 8.73
CA GLU A 390 9.46 1.84 9.78
C GLU A 390 8.10 2.34 9.28
N PRO A 391 7.51 1.70 8.25
CA PRO A 391 6.36 2.26 7.53
C PRO A 391 5.09 2.35 8.38
N PHE A 392 4.90 1.46 9.36
CA PHE A 392 3.71 1.48 10.23
C PHE A 392 3.65 2.74 11.09
N LYS A 393 4.76 3.06 11.75
CA LYS A 393 4.89 4.26 12.56
C LYS A 393 4.77 5.51 11.71
N ALA A 394 5.48 5.54 10.57
CA ALA A 394 5.43 6.69 9.67
C ALA A 394 4.03 6.93 9.08
N LEU A 395 3.31 5.86 8.71
CA LEU A 395 1.92 5.96 8.26
C LEU A 395 0.99 6.41 9.39
N GLN A 396 1.16 5.86 10.59
CA GLN A 396 0.40 6.31 11.76
C GLN A 396 0.62 7.80 12.03
N ASP A 397 1.87 8.26 12.07
CA ASP A 397 2.21 9.69 12.23
C ASP A 397 1.60 10.55 11.11
N THR A 398 1.50 10.01 9.89
CA THR A 398 0.86 10.69 8.76
C THR A 398 -0.64 10.85 8.99
N PHE A 399 -1.34 9.78 9.35
CA PHE A 399 -2.79 9.86 9.60
C PHE A 399 -3.11 10.63 10.90
N ASP A 400 -2.27 10.56 11.93
CA ASP A 400 -2.40 11.40 13.14
C ASP A 400 -2.24 12.89 12.79
N LYS A 401 -1.47 13.21 11.74
CA LYS A 401 -1.26 14.60 11.28
C LYS A 401 -2.39 15.12 10.39
N PHE A 402 -2.88 14.32 9.44
CA PHE A 402 -3.87 14.76 8.44
C PHE A 402 -5.32 14.39 8.78
N GLY A 403 -5.52 13.45 9.70
CA GLY A 403 -6.81 12.86 10.05
C GLY A 403 -6.93 11.40 9.63
N HIS A 404 -7.77 10.66 10.33
CA HIS A 404 -8.09 9.26 10.05
C HIS A 404 -9.34 9.12 9.19
N LEU A 405 -10.32 10.01 9.37
CA LEU A 405 -11.60 9.98 8.66
C LEU A 405 -11.86 11.29 7.94
N PHE A 406 -12.74 11.23 6.96
CA PHE A 406 -13.27 12.39 6.24
C PHE A 406 -14.79 12.28 6.10
N PRO A 407 -15.56 13.28 6.53
CA PRO A 407 -17.02 13.28 6.40
C PRO A 407 -17.46 13.63 4.97
N GLN A 408 -18.35 12.82 4.39
CA GLN A 408 -18.93 13.11 3.07
C GLN A 408 -20.27 13.86 3.17
N ARG A 409 -20.92 13.83 4.33
CA ARG A 409 -22.17 14.56 4.60
C ARG A 409 -22.01 15.36 5.88
N ILE A 410 -22.22 16.67 5.79
CA ILE A 410 -22.01 17.62 6.88
C ILE A 410 -23.27 18.46 7.03
N VAL A 411 -23.91 18.40 8.19
CA VAL A 411 -25.11 19.17 8.48
C VAL A 411 -24.75 20.36 9.36
N LEU A 412 -25.07 21.55 8.87
CA LEU A 412 -24.92 22.82 9.58
C LEU A 412 -26.25 23.28 10.15
N GLY A 413 -26.20 23.81 11.37
CA GLY A 413 -27.39 24.24 12.08
C GLY A 413 -27.07 24.68 13.49
N ARG A 414 -27.96 24.35 14.43
CA ARG A 414 -27.67 24.41 15.87
C ARG A 414 -28.21 23.19 16.61
N SER A 415 -27.52 22.77 17.65
CA SER A 415 -27.88 21.59 18.43
C SER A 415 -27.91 21.86 19.93
N LEU A 416 -28.80 21.16 20.61
CA LEU A 416 -28.93 21.15 22.06
C LEU A 416 -28.92 19.72 22.56
N LYS A 417 -28.28 19.50 23.71
CA LYS A 417 -28.11 18.16 24.28
C LYS A 417 -28.54 18.13 25.75
N ASN A 418 -29.02 16.99 26.20
CA ASN A 418 -29.16 16.69 27.62
C ASN A 418 -28.97 15.18 27.87
N ILE A 419 -28.61 14.80 29.08
CA ILE A 419 -28.51 13.41 29.52
C ILE A 419 -29.64 13.18 30.52
N LEU A 420 -30.54 12.27 30.20
CA LEU A 420 -31.72 11.94 31.00
C LEU A 420 -31.57 10.55 31.62
N PRO A 421 -32.11 10.29 32.83
CA PRO A 421 -32.16 8.93 33.37
C PRO A 421 -32.99 8.00 32.47
N ASP A 422 -32.65 6.72 32.42
CA ASP A 422 -33.34 5.71 31.59
C ASP A 422 -34.78 5.53 32.08
N ILE A 423 -35.71 6.06 31.31
CA ILE A 423 -37.14 5.84 31.46
C ILE A 423 -37.48 4.87 30.34
N SER A 424 -38.19 3.78 30.66
CA SER A 424 -38.51 2.65 29.78
C SER A 424 -39.07 3.04 28.39
N PHE A 425 -38.20 3.56 27.52
CA PHE A 425 -38.47 3.97 26.15
C PHE A 425 -37.87 2.89 25.26
N ASN A 426 -38.75 2.23 24.51
CA ASN A 426 -38.40 1.00 23.83
C ASN A 426 -37.70 1.19 22.47
N ASN A 427 -37.42 2.41 21.98
CA ASN A 427 -36.74 2.62 20.70
C ASN A 427 -36.02 3.98 20.60
N THR A 428 -34.93 4.02 19.81
CA THR A 428 -34.33 5.24 19.24
C THR A 428 -35.31 5.85 18.22
N GLU A 429 -36.14 6.80 18.65
CA GLU A 429 -37.08 7.50 17.76
C GLU A 429 -36.54 8.88 17.37
N ASN A 430 -36.54 9.15 16.06
CA ASN A 430 -36.44 10.51 15.53
C ASN A 430 -37.84 11.11 15.53
N VAL A 431 -38.05 12.15 16.34
CA VAL A 431 -39.35 12.82 16.46
C VAL A 431 -39.26 14.21 15.85
N ASP A 432 -40.10 14.47 14.85
CA ASP A 432 -40.26 15.81 14.28
C ASP A 432 -41.00 16.71 15.28
N LEU A 433 -40.39 17.86 15.59
CA LEU A 433 -40.94 18.80 16.56
C LEU A 433 -41.78 19.89 15.91
N GLY A 434 -41.57 20.18 14.62
CA GLY A 434 -42.17 21.32 13.91
C GLY A 434 -41.73 22.69 14.46
N SER A 435 -41.98 22.96 15.75
CA SER A 435 -41.55 24.17 16.48
C SER A 435 -40.89 23.81 17.81
N LEU A 436 -39.77 24.48 18.11
CA LEU A 436 -38.98 24.21 19.31
C LEU A 436 -39.49 25.02 20.50
N THR A 437 -40.20 24.38 21.43
CA THR A 437 -40.54 24.92 22.76
C THR A 437 -40.30 23.86 23.82
N PHE A 438 -39.98 24.27 25.06
CA PHE A 438 -39.87 23.34 26.19
C PHE A 438 -41.17 22.58 26.43
N ASP A 439 -42.34 23.22 26.23
CA ASP A 439 -43.64 22.56 26.32
C ASP A 439 -43.80 21.46 25.26
N ASN A 440 -43.38 21.71 24.02
CA ASN A 440 -43.39 20.68 22.96
C ASN A 440 -42.42 19.54 23.28
N LEU A 441 -41.23 19.83 23.83
CA LEU A 441 -40.27 18.80 24.23
C LEU A 441 -40.82 17.95 25.39
N ASN A 442 -41.30 18.60 26.46
CA ASN A 442 -41.80 17.92 27.65
C ASN A 442 -43.06 17.09 27.36
N SER A 443 -43.97 17.60 26.52
CA SER A 443 -45.18 16.86 26.10
C SER A 443 -44.86 15.62 25.26
N ARG A 444 -43.74 15.60 24.53
CA ARG A 444 -43.29 14.43 23.77
C ARG A 444 -42.50 13.44 24.62
N LEU A 445 -41.74 13.93 25.60
CA LEU A 445 -40.85 13.13 26.43
C LEU A 445 -41.56 12.49 27.64
N ASN A 446 -42.67 13.05 28.12
CA ASN A 446 -43.25 12.73 29.44
C ASN A 446 -42.23 12.90 30.59
N VAL A 447 -41.20 13.72 30.39
CA VAL A 447 -40.17 14.09 31.38
C VAL A 447 -40.10 15.60 31.43
N ASN A 448 -39.88 16.15 32.62
CA ASN A 448 -39.59 17.57 32.77
C ASN A 448 -38.11 17.82 32.49
N VAL A 449 -37.80 18.33 31.30
CA VAL A 449 -36.47 18.81 30.93
C VAL A 449 -36.34 20.25 31.41
N SER A 450 -35.55 20.47 32.47
CA SER A 450 -35.37 21.81 33.08
C SER A 450 -34.31 22.66 32.38
N TYR A 451 -33.39 22.04 31.64
CA TYR A 451 -32.35 22.73 30.89
C TYR A 451 -31.88 21.91 29.69
N LEU A 452 -31.21 22.60 28.76
CA LEU A 452 -30.50 22.01 27.63
C LEU A 452 -29.08 22.59 27.56
N LEU A 453 -28.13 21.83 27.03
CA LEU A 453 -26.74 22.26 26.86
C LEU A 453 -26.46 22.57 25.40
N THR A 454 -25.78 23.68 25.14
CA THR A 454 -25.19 23.96 23.81
C THR A 454 -24.00 23.04 23.56
N GLN A 455 -23.52 23.00 22.30
CA GLN A 455 -22.28 22.30 21.97
C GLN A 455 -21.05 22.85 22.73
N GLY A 456 -21.07 24.14 23.12
CA GLY A 456 -20.05 24.77 23.95
C GLY A 456 -20.18 24.50 25.46
N GLY A 457 -21.26 23.83 25.89
CA GLY A 457 -21.55 23.54 27.29
C GLY A 457 -22.30 24.64 28.04
N ASP A 458 -22.77 25.68 27.34
CA ASP A 458 -23.61 26.71 27.93
C ASP A 458 -24.98 26.13 28.27
N ILE A 459 -25.49 26.48 29.44
CA ILE A 459 -26.81 26.04 29.92
C ILE A 459 -27.86 26.98 29.34
N ILE A 460 -28.91 26.41 28.76
CA ILE A 460 -30.14 27.10 28.33
C ILE A 460 -31.29 26.60 29.18
N ASP A 461 -31.91 27.50 29.93
CA ASP A 461 -33.08 27.22 30.74
C ASP A 461 -34.39 27.72 30.09
N THR A 462 -35.49 27.58 30.82
CA THR A 462 -36.85 27.91 30.39
C THR A 462 -37.12 29.42 30.28
N ASP A 463 -36.27 30.29 30.83
CA ASP A 463 -36.57 31.71 31.07
C ASP A 463 -36.27 32.61 29.85
N GLY A 464 -36.87 32.27 28.70
CA GLY A 464 -36.79 33.08 27.47
C GLY A 464 -35.48 32.94 26.68
N GLU A 465 -34.44 32.33 27.26
CA GLU A 465 -33.15 32.10 26.60
C GLU A 465 -33.26 31.22 25.35
N LEU A 466 -34.13 30.20 25.37
CA LEU A 466 -34.40 29.34 24.21
C LEU A 466 -34.92 30.15 23.01
N SER A 467 -35.75 31.17 23.24
CA SER A 467 -36.28 32.01 22.17
C SER A 467 -35.19 32.86 21.52
N SER A 468 -34.27 33.38 22.33
CA SER A 468 -33.08 34.10 21.84
C SER A 468 -32.15 33.17 21.06
N TRP A 469 -32.00 31.92 21.52
CA TRP A 469 -31.20 30.90 20.86
C TRP A 469 -31.77 30.53 19.48
N ILE A 470 -33.10 30.44 19.37
CA ILE A 470 -33.80 30.17 18.11
C ILE A 470 -33.62 31.33 17.12
N GLN A 471 -33.74 32.58 17.60
CA GLN A 471 -33.54 33.76 16.74
C GLN A 471 -32.10 33.84 16.21
N ASP A 472 -31.12 33.42 17.01
CA ASP A 472 -29.70 33.39 16.65
C ASP A 472 -29.32 32.30 15.62
N ILE A 473 -30.21 31.34 15.31
CA ILE A 473 -29.93 30.22 14.37
C ILE A 473 -29.45 30.72 13.01
N HIS A 474 -29.99 31.84 12.53
CA HIS A 474 -29.64 32.39 11.23
C HIS A 474 -28.22 32.98 11.17
N THR A 475 -27.62 33.31 12.32
CA THR A 475 -26.34 34.03 12.39
C THR A 475 -25.20 33.19 12.97
N LYS A 476 -25.49 32.22 13.83
CA LYS A 476 -24.51 31.37 14.53
C LYS A 476 -24.67 29.89 14.17
N LEU A 477 -24.19 29.51 12.99
CA LEU A 477 -24.17 28.11 12.52
C LEU A 477 -23.01 27.33 13.17
N GLU A 478 -23.26 26.05 13.47
CA GLU A 478 -22.27 25.06 13.92
C GLU A 478 -22.45 23.72 13.19
N ILE A 479 -21.48 22.81 13.31
CA ILE A 479 -21.60 21.44 12.79
C ILE A 479 -22.39 20.59 13.79
N ILE A 480 -23.61 20.21 13.39
CA ILE A 480 -24.54 19.45 14.24
C ILE A 480 -24.60 17.96 13.89
N GLU A 481 -24.07 17.59 12.71
CA GLU A 481 -23.94 16.20 12.30
C GLU A 481 -22.83 16.01 11.27
N LEU A 482 -22.01 14.98 11.49
CA LEU A 482 -21.04 14.44 10.55
C LEU A 482 -21.45 13.01 10.21
N ASP A 483 -21.71 12.75 8.94
CA ASP A 483 -22.27 11.49 8.47
C ASP A 483 -21.56 11.01 7.20
N GLN A 484 -21.79 9.74 6.84
CA GLN A 484 -21.15 9.08 5.70
C GLN A 484 -19.62 9.23 5.74
N THR A 485 -19.04 9.05 6.92
CA THR A 485 -17.60 9.26 7.08
C THR A 485 -16.82 8.09 6.50
N ILE A 486 -15.73 8.39 5.81
CA ILE A 486 -14.86 7.42 5.15
C ILE A 486 -13.45 7.50 5.71
N SER A 487 -12.73 6.37 5.72
CA SER A 487 -11.30 6.38 6.04
C SER A 487 -10.52 7.19 5.01
N LEU A 488 -9.58 8.03 5.48
CA LEU A 488 -8.72 8.84 4.61
C LEU A 488 -7.89 7.96 3.66
N HIS A 489 -7.57 6.72 4.08
CA HIS A 489 -6.96 5.69 3.24
C HIS A 489 -7.73 5.47 1.93
N LYS A 490 -9.07 5.46 1.97
CA LYS A 490 -9.92 5.22 0.80
C LYS A 490 -9.88 6.35 -0.22
N ILE A 491 -9.38 7.54 0.15
CA ILE A 491 -9.26 8.74 -0.71
C ILE A 491 -8.02 8.70 -1.60
N LEU A 492 -7.02 7.91 -1.23
CA LEU A 492 -5.80 7.75 -2.01
C LEU A 492 -6.06 7.03 -3.34
N CYS A 493 -5.16 7.12 -4.31
CA CYS A 493 -5.30 6.34 -5.53
C CYS A 493 -5.17 4.82 -5.25
N ALA A 494 -5.77 4.00 -6.11
CA ALA A 494 -5.85 2.54 -5.91
C ALA A 494 -4.47 1.87 -5.74
N GLU A 495 -3.43 2.39 -6.41
CA GLU A 495 -2.06 1.90 -6.28
C GLU A 495 -1.52 2.09 -4.84
N ARG A 496 -1.70 3.28 -4.27
CA ARG A 496 -1.28 3.59 -2.89
C ARG A 496 -2.11 2.85 -1.86
N GLN A 497 -3.41 2.67 -2.10
CA GLN A 497 -4.26 1.84 -1.24
C GLN A 497 -3.72 0.40 -1.17
N LYS A 498 -3.43 -0.21 -2.33
CA LYS A 498 -2.87 -1.56 -2.41
C LYS A 498 -1.53 -1.69 -1.70
N GLU A 499 -0.65 -0.69 -1.82
CA GLU A 499 0.63 -0.67 -1.09
C GLU A 499 0.42 -0.66 0.43
N ILE A 500 -0.51 0.16 0.93
CA ILE A 500 -0.87 0.23 2.35
C ILE A 500 -1.52 -1.09 2.81
N ASP A 501 -2.42 -1.67 2.02
CA ASP A 501 -3.06 -2.96 2.34
C ASP A 501 -2.05 -4.10 2.44
N ILE A 502 -1.02 -4.12 1.58
CA ILE A 502 0.09 -5.10 1.64
C ILE A 502 0.85 -4.96 2.96
N LEU A 503 1.06 -3.74 3.44
CA LEU A 503 1.73 -3.50 4.74
C LEU A 503 0.87 -4.00 5.90
N LEU A 504 -0.43 -3.73 5.87
CA LEU A 504 -1.35 -4.03 6.97
C LEU A 504 -1.77 -5.50 7.06
N ASN A 505 -1.41 -6.33 6.09
CA ASN A 505 -1.73 -7.75 6.09
C ASN A 505 -1.02 -8.47 7.25
N LYS A 506 -1.80 -8.83 8.28
CA LYS A 506 -1.30 -9.22 9.61
C LYS A 506 -0.77 -10.66 9.71
N GLU A 507 -1.06 -11.50 8.72
CA GLU A 507 -1.04 -12.96 8.91
C GLU A 507 0.13 -13.69 8.22
N ILE A 508 1.05 -12.98 7.55
CA ILE A 508 2.04 -13.63 6.68
C ILE A 508 3.45 -13.10 6.96
N ASP A 509 4.40 -14.02 7.10
CA ASP A 509 5.83 -13.69 7.12
C ASP A 509 6.25 -13.01 5.82
N LYS A 510 7.07 -11.97 5.91
CA LYS A 510 7.57 -11.19 4.78
C LYS A 510 9.08 -11.05 4.83
N ILE A 511 9.68 -10.67 3.70
CA ILE A 511 11.07 -10.21 3.68
C ILE A 511 11.11 -8.85 4.38
N ILE A 512 11.70 -8.80 5.56
CA ILE A 512 11.76 -7.61 6.40
C ILE A 512 12.84 -6.66 5.91
N MET A 513 14.01 -7.23 5.60
CA MET A 513 15.15 -6.51 5.05
C MET A 513 16.16 -7.48 4.44
N THR A 514 17.00 -6.97 3.56
CA THR A 514 18.08 -7.69 2.89
C THR A 514 19.38 -6.92 3.05
N GLY A 515 20.50 -7.63 3.06
CA GLY A 515 21.78 -6.98 3.24
C GLY A 515 22.95 -7.78 2.70
N ILE A 516 24.09 -7.08 2.69
CA ILE A 516 25.39 -7.61 2.31
C ILE A 516 26.38 -7.34 3.44
N SER A 517 27.24 -8.30 3.74
CA SER A 517 28.29 -8.14 4.75
C SER A 517 29.60 -8.72 4.24
N ASP A 518 30.63 -7.90 4.18
CA ASP A 518 31.96 -8.36 3.81
C ASP A 518 32.60 -9.20 4.93
N LEU A 519 33.55 -10.04 4.53
CA LEU A 519 34.26 -10.99 5.39
C LEU A 519 35.76 -10.68 5.50
N LYS A 520 36.17 -9.46 5.15
CA LYS A 520 37.59 -9.08 5.03
C LYS A 520 38.34 -9.08 6.35
N ASP A 521 37.61 -8.88 7.45
CA ASP A 521 38.11 -8.81 8.83
C ASP A 521 38.29 -10.19 9.48
N LEU A 522 37.91 -11.28 8.80
CA LEU A 522 38.10 -12.64 9.32
C LEU A 522 39.56 -13.08 9.23
N ASP A 523 40.02 -13.85 10.22
CA ASP A 523 41.34 -14.49 10.18
C ASP A 523 41.31 -15.74 9.31
N GLY A 524 41.94 -15.68 8.12
CA GLY A 524 41.95 -16.77 7.14
C GLY A 524 42.63 -18.07 7.58
N ASN A 525 43.25 -18.12 8.76
CA ASN A 525 43.85 -19.35 9.30
C ASN A 525 42.85 -20.24 10.06
N ASN A 526 41.70 -19.70 10.46
CA ASN A 526 40.70 -20.45 11.22
C ASN A 526 39.81 -21.29 10.30
N THR A 527 39.39 -22.46 10.76
CA THR A 527 38.44 -23.33 10.03
C THR A 527 36.97 -22.99 10.33
N GLU A 528 36.75 -22.18 11.36
CA GLU A 528 35.45 -21.72 11.83
C GLU A 528 35.54 -20.23 12.18
N HIS A 529 34.59 -19.44 11.68
CA HIS A 529 34.51 -18.02 11.93
C HIS A 529 33.12 -17.64 12.43
N TYR A 530 33.08 -16.62 13.28
CA TYR A 530 31.85 -15.96 13.70
C TYR A 530 31.91 -14.50 13.27
N LYS A 531 31.00 -14.11 12.39
CA LYS A 531 30.82 -12.72 11.96
C LYS A 531 29.55 -12.18 12.59
N ARG A 532 29.66 -11.15 13.43
CA ARG A 532 28.51 -10.40 13.91
C ARG A 532 28.01 -9.47 12.80
N ILE A 533 26.72 -9.50 12.52
CA ILE A 533 26.04 -8.63 11.55
C ILE A 533 25.05 -7.77 12.33
N ASN A 534 25.33 -6.47 12.36
CA ASN A 534 24.45 -5.49 12.97
C ASN A 534 23.50 -4.93 11.90
N ILE A 535 22.23 -4.75 12.28
CA ILE A 535 21.19 -4.25 11.39
C ILE A 535 20.70 -2.89 11.87
N GLU A 536 20.38 -2.03 10.91
CA GLU A 536 19.75 -0.74 11.15
C GLU A 536 18.53 -0.58 10.22
N PRO A 537 17.37 -0.16 10.73
CA PRO A 537 17.07 0.15 12.14
C PRO A 537 16.93 -1.09 13.04
N ILE A 538 16.96 -0.87 14.36
CA ILE A 538 16.82 -1.90 15.40
C ILE A 538 15.40 -2.49 15.36
N LEU A 539 15.28 -3.81 15.52
CA LEU A 539 13.99 -4.51 15.52
C LEU A 539 13.34 -4.51 16.91
N ASN A 540 12.00 -4.45 16.97
CA ASN A 540 11.27 -4.48 18.24
C ASN A 540 11.16 -5.87 18.88
N ASP A 541 11.36 -6.93 18.10
CA ASP A 541 11.27 -8.33 18.53
C ASP A 541 12.45 -9.15 17.95
N LYS A 542 12.71 -10.31 18.54
CA LYS A 542 13.73 -11.28 18.13
C LYS A 542 13.15 -12.45 17.32
N ASP A 543 11.82 -12.51 17.16
CA ASP A 543 11.10 -13.54 16.40
C ASP A 543 11.24 -13.36 14.88
N TYR A 544 12.47 -13.47 14.38
CA TYR A 544 12.80 -13.45 12.96
C TYR A 544 13.80 -14.56 12.61
N LYS A 545 13.89 -14.87 11.31
CA LYS A 545 14.89 -15.79 10.78
C LYS A 545 15.68 -15.16 9.66
N VAL A 546 16.90 -15.63 9.53
CA VAL A 546 17.83 -15.18 8.50
C VAL A 546 18.14 -16.33 7.58
N PHE A 547 18.14 -16.01 6.28
CA PHE A 547 18.53 -16.89 5.20
C PHE A 547 19.57 -16.19 4.35
N GLY A 548 20.46 -16.94 3.71
CA GLY A 548 21.56 -16.35 2.98
C GLY A 548 22.64 -17.34 2.62
N SER A 549 23.66 -16.84 1.95
CA SER A 549 24.75 -17.62 1.37
C SER A 549 26.04 -16.81 1.30
N ILE A 550 27.15 -17.51 1.03
CA ILE A 550 28.44 -16.90 0.76
C ILE A 550 28.64 -16.80 -0.74
N VAL A 551 29.05 -15.61 -1.21
CA VAL A 551 29.21 -15.29 -2.63
C VAL A 551 30.61 -14.73 -2.87
N SER A 552 31.22 -15.11 -3.99
CA SER A 552 32.44 -14.51 -4.51
C SER A 552 32.45 -14.53 -6.04
N GLY A 553 32.99 -13.48 -6.68
CA GLY A 553 33.07 -13.36 -8.13
C GLY A 553 31.72 -13.50 -8.86
N GLY A 554 30.61 -13.12 -8.21
CA GLY A 554 29.26 -13.25 -8.75
C GLY A 554 28.67 -14.66 -8.73
N LYS A 555 29.27 -15.60 -7.99
CA LYS A 555 28.78 -16.98 -7.84
C LYS A 555 28.64 -17.37 -6.37
N LYS A 556 27.63 -18.19 -6.08
CA LYS A 556 27.46 -18.85 -4.79
C LYS A 556 28.62 -19.83 -4.56
N ILE A 557 29.18 -19.83 -3.36
CA ILE A 557 30.30 -20.70 -2.98
C ILE A 557 29.80 -21.80 -2.03
N ASP A 558 29.80 -23.04 -2.51
CA ASP A 558 29.35 -24.21 -1.74
C ASP A 558 30.46 -24.80 -0.83
N ASP A 559 31.69 -24.32 -0.94
CA ASP A 559 32.82 -24.77 -0.09
C ASP A 559 32.63 -24.36 1.38
N TYR A 560 31.91 -23.27 1.63
CA TYR A 560 31.65 -22.71 2.95
C TYR A 560 30.19 -22.95 3.37
N LEU A 561 30.02 -23.56 4.55
CA LEU A 561 28.73 -23.69 5.20
C LEU A 561 28.47 -22.45 6.06
N VAL A 562 27.42 -21.70 5.75
CA VAL A 562 26.96 -20.57 6.57
C VAL A 562 25.70 -20.94 7.35
N LYS A 563 25.67 -20.63 8.65
CA LYS A 563 24.50 -20.75 9.52
C LYS A 563 24.29 -19.46 10.29
N PHE A 564 23.04 -19.03 10.38
CA PHE A 564 22.68 -17.81 11.11
C PHE A 564 22.18 -18.16 12.50
N ARG A 565 22.76 -17.53 13.53
CA ARG A 565 22.54 -17.82 14.96
C ARG A 565 22.62 -16.55 15.81
N PHE A 566 22.31 -16.68 17.10
CA PHE A 566 22.42 -15.61 18.10
C PHE A 566 21.66 -14.35 17.69
N TYR A 567 20.34 -14.49 17.55
CA TYR A 567 19.43 -13.42 17.17
C TYR A 567 19.14 -12.48 18.35
N ASP A 568 19.24 -11.19 18.12
CA ASP A 568 18.75 -10.14 19.00
C ASP A 568 18.19 -8.95 18.19
N ALA A 569 17.73 -7.92 18.88
CA ALA A 569 17.13 -6.73 18.28
C ALA A 569 18.09 -5.96 17.36
N ASN A 570 19.39 -6.03 17.63
CA ASN A 570 20.44 -5.32 16.90
C ASN A 570 21.00 -6.16 15.74
N GLY A 571 20.55 -7.39 15.55
CA GLY A 571 20.97 -8.27 14.47
C GLY A 571 21.35 -9.68 14.93
N PHE A 572 22.23 -10.31 14.18
CA PHE A 572 22.50 -11.75 14.28
C PHE A 572 23.97 -12.06 14.00
N SER A 573 24.38 -13.30 14.24
CA SER A 573 25.73 -13.77 13.91
C SER A 573 25.68 -14.84 12.82
N ALA A 574 26.60 -14.73 11.86
CA ALA A 574 26.85 -15.76 10.87
C ALA A 574 28.03 -16.62 11.32
N MET A 575 27.77 -17.91 11.48
CA MET A 575 28.76 -18.94 11.74
C MET A 575 29.16 -19.56 10.40
N ILE A 576 30.44 -19.45 10.06
CA ILE A 576 31.01 -19.87 8.77
C ILE A 576 31.98 -21.02 9.04
N ARG A 577 31.74 -22.17 8.42
CA ARG A 577 32.62 -23.34 8.52
C ARG A 577 33.06 -23.80 7.14
N THR A 578 34.34 -24.10 7.00
CA THR A 578 34.88 -24.60 5.73
C THR A 578 34.69 -26.11 5.65
N SER A 579 34.03 -26.60 4.59
CA SER A 579 33.74 -28.04 4.44
C SER A 579 34.92 -28.84 3.84
N ARG A 580 35.82 -28.18 3.08
CA ARG A 580 37.01 -28.75 2.40
C ARG A 580 38.10 -27.68 2.24
N LYS A 581 39.35 -28.03 1.87
CA LYS A 581 40.35 -27.01 1.48
C LYS A 581 39.86 -26.24 0.25
N SER A 582 39.24 -25.07 0.48
CA SER A 582 38.74 -24.21 -0.59
C SER A 582 39.92 -23.56 -1.33
N LYS A 583 39.73 -23.31 -2.62
CA LYS A 583 40.69 -22.53 -3.43
C LYS A 583 40.49 -21.02 -3.27
N ILE A 584 39.37 -20.60 -2.68
CA ILE A 584 38.96 -19.20 -2.56
C ILE A 584 39.14 -18.79 -1.10
N ASP A 585 39.85 -17.69 -0.85
CA ASP A 585 39.98 -17.12 0.50
C ASP A 585 38.64 -16.54 0.94
N VAL A 586 38.18 -16.90 2.14
CA VAL A 586 36.92 -16.41 2.72
C VAL A 586 36.87 -14.88 2.81
N ARG A 587 38.03 -14.22 2.92
CA ARG A 587 38.14 -12.75 2.98
C ARG A 587 37.80 -12.06 1.66
N ASP A 588 37.87 -12.79 0.55
CA ASP A 588 37.46 -12.32 -0.79
C ASP A 588 35.96 -12.57 -1.05
N CYS A 589 35.24 -13.08 -0.05
CA CYS A 589 33.82 -13.35 -0.12
C CYS A 589 33.00 -12.30 0.66
N PHE A 590 31.70 -12.29 0.38
CA PHE A 590 30.70 -11.59 1.19
C PHE A 590 29.50 -12.50 1.46
N ILE A 591 28.77 -12.20 2.52
CA ILE A 591 27.49 -12.84 2.83
C ILE A 591 26.38 -12.01 2.23
N LEU A 592 25.52 -12.63 1.43
CA LEU A 592 24.19 -12.12 1.13
C LEU A 592 23.21 -12.71 2.13
N TRP A 593 22.39 -11.85 2.74
CA TRP A 593 21.43 -12.27 3.73
C TRP A 593 20.08 -11.58 3.57
N MET A 594 19.03 -12.25 4.04
CA MET A 594 17.66 -11.74 4.10
C MET A 594 17.03 -12.12 5.44
N ILE A 595 16.34 -11.17 6.05
CA ILE A 595 15.53 -11.36 7.26
C ILE A 595 14.09 -11.63 6.83
N VAL A 596 13.51 -12.68 7.40
CA VAL A 596 12.11 -13.05 7.22
C VAL A 596 11.42 -13.10 8.58
N GLY A 597 10.25 -12.49 8.68
CA GLY A 597 9.42 -12.50 9.89
C GLY A 597 8.14 -11.70 9.71
N ASN A 598 7.42 -11.45 10.82
CA ASN A 598 6.19 -10.66 10.81
C ASN A 598 6.51 -9.15 10.90
N PRO A 599 6.17 -8.35 9.88
CA PRO A 599 6.43 -6.91 9.85
C PRO A 599 5.88 -6.13 11.06
N LEU A 600 4.69 -6.49 11.55
CA LEU A 600 4.03 -5.77 12.64
C LEU A 600 4.71 -6.02 13.98
N LYS A 601 5.16 -7.26 14.23
CA LYS A 601 5.91 -7.59 15.45
C LYS A 601 7.27 -6.89 15.46
N LEU A 602 7.96 -6.91 14.32
CA LEU A 602 9.32 -6.36 14.21
C LEU A 602 9.33 -4.84 14.05
N SER A 603 8.20 -4.24 13.66
CA SER A 603 7.98 -2.82 13.37
C SER A 603 8.79 -2.24 12.21
N VAL A 604 9.82 -2.95 11.76
CA VAL A 604 10.61 -2.66 10.57
C VAL A 604 10.05 -3.46 9.39
N PHE A 605 9.95 -2.83 8.23
CA PHE A 605 9.62 -3.47 6.96
C PHE A 605 10.16 -2.63 5.81
N SER A 606 11.30 -3.03 5.26
CA SER A 606 11.98 -2.32 4.18
C SER A 606 11.06 -2.07 2.98
N PRO A 607 11.14 -0.91 2.29
CA PRO A 607 10.45 -0.68 1.02
C PRO A 607 10.89 -1.61 -0.11
N ASN A 608 12.04 -2.26 0.02
CA ASN A 608 12.53 -3.21 -0.96
C ASN A 608 11.88 -4.59 -0.79
N ASN A 609 11.49 -5.20 -1.90
CA ASN A 609 11.04 -6.60 -1.98
C ASN A 609 9.73 -6.94 -1.23
N ARG A 610 8.90 -5.96 -0.85
CA ARG A 610 7.63 -6.16 -0.10
C ARG A 610 6.60 -6.98 -0.87
N GLU A 611 6.63 -6.86 -2.18
CA GLU A 611 5.75 -7.54 -3.13
C GLU A 611 6.00 -9.04 -3.20
N ILE A 612 7.19 -9.50 -2.79
CA ILE A 612 7.58 -10.91 -2.87
C ILE A 612 6.75 -11.72 -1.87
N GLN A 613 6.11 -12.77 -2.39
CA GLN A 613 5.37 -13.71 -1.56
C GLN A 613 6.34 -14.72 -0.94
N VAL A 614 6.36 -14.74 0.39
CA VAL A 614 7.19 -15.60 1.20
C VAL A 614 6.31 -16.65 1.89
N GLU A 615 6.76 -17.90 1.87
CA GLU A 615 6.21 -18.94 2.71
C GLU A 615 7.30 -19.56 3.56
N ARG A 616 7.07 -19.58 4.88
CA ARG A 616 7.97 -20.19 5.84
C ARG A 616 7.39 -21.48 6.39
N ILE A 617 8.19 -22.54 6.31
CA ILE A 617 7.88 -23.86 6.85
C ILE A 617 8.88 -24.13 7.98
N LYS A 618 8.35 -24.38 9.18
CA LYS A 618 9.14 -24.87 10.31
C LYS A 618 8.89 -26.37 10.46
N LYS A 619 9.95 -27.19 10.43
CA LYS A 619 9.87 -28.65 10.52
C LYS A 619 11.00 -29.19 11.38
N SER A 620 10.65 -29.93 12.43
CA SER A 620 11.62 -30.72 13.19
C SER A 620 11.77 -32.10 12.53
N ILE A 621 13.01 -32.55 12.39
CA ILE A 621 13.38 -33.81 11.74
C ILE A 621 14.23 -34.63 12.70
N ASN A 622 13.80 -35.87 12.94
CA ASN A 622 14.59 -36.83 13.71
C ASN A 622 15.66 -37.41 12.80
N TYR A 623 16.89 -36.94 12.95
CA TYR A 623 18.04 -37.39 12.17
C TYR A 623 18.46 -38.80 12.58
N GLN A 624 18.75 -39.62 11.57
CA GLN A 624 19.23 -40.99 11.73
C GLN A 624 20.46 -41.16 10.83
N PRO A 625 21.62 -41.62 11.33
CA PRO A 625 22.87 -41.66 10.56
C PRO A 625 22.78 -42.47 9.26
N TYR A 626 21.93 -43.49 9.23
CA TYR A 626 21.69 -44.38 8.07
C TYR A 626 20.61 -43.86 7.11
N LYS A 627 19.90 -42.77 7.47
CA LYS A 627 18.88 -42.13 6.63
C LYS A 627 19.38 -40.76 6.18
N SER A 628 19.76 -40.66 4.91
CA SER A 628 20.27 -39.40 4.35
C SER A 628 19.19 -38.52 3.72
N MET A 629 18.00 -39.05 3.43
CA MET A 629 16.94 -38.35 2.68
C MET A 629 15.70 -38.08 3.55
N TYR A 630 15.22 -36.84 3.49
CA TYR A 630 14.08 -36.36 4.25
C TYR A 630 13.12 -35.55 3.38
N ASP A 631 11.85 -35.94 3.39
CA ASP A 631 10.79 -35.26 2.66
C ASP A 631 10.08 -34.25 3.56
N VAL A 632 9.88 -33.04 3.04
CA VAL A 632 9.15 -31.95 3.68
C VAL A 632 7.97 -31.57 2.80
N GLU A 633 6.77 -31.66 3.36
CA GLU A 633 5.54 -31.25 2.69
C GLU A 633 5.40 -29.72 2.62
N THR A 634 4.97 -29.22 1.46
CA THR A 634 4.64 -27.81 1.25
C THR A 634 3.14 -27.60 1.31
N ARG A 635 2.68 -26.48 1.86
CA ARG A 635 1.23 -26.19 1.98
C ARG A 635 0.60 -25.75 0.65
N PHE A 636 1.41 -25.57 -0.38
CA PHE A 636 1.02 -25.08 -1.70
C PHE A 636 1.87 -25.77 -2.78
N PRO A 637 1.35 -25.79 -4.03
CA PRO A 637 2.06 -26.39 -5.14
C PRO A 637 3.30 -25.57 -5.52
N LEU A 638 4.47 -26.19 -5.51
CA LEU A 638 5.71 -25.66 -6.05
C LEU A 638 5.64 -25.57 -7.57
N SER A 639 6.24 -24.51 -8.11
CA SER A 639 6.35 -24.25 -9.54
C SER A 639 7.79 -23.90 -9.93
N HIS A 640 8.07 -23.99 -11.22
CA HIS A 640 9.35 -23.55 -11.78
C HIS A 640 9.61 -22.07 -11.43
N GLY A 641 10.86 -21.76 -11.06
CA GLY A 641 11.29 -20.41 -10.68
C GLY A 641 11.08 -20.07 -9.21
N CYS A 642 10.46 -20.94 -8.41
CA CYS A 642 10.47 -20.81 -6.95
C CYS A 642 11.91 -20.89 -6.42
N SER A 643 12.24 -20.09 -5.40
CA SER A 643 13.55 -20.15 -4.74
C SER A 643 13.41 -20.69 -3.32
N ILE A 644 14.17 -21.74 -3.02
CA ILE A 644 14.17 -22.41 -1.71
C ILE A 644 15.43 -22.02 -0.95
N LEU A 645 15.24 -21.55 0.28
CA LEU A 645 16.29 -21.21 1.22
C LEU A 645 16.09 -22.00 2.50
N VAL A 646 17.17 -22.54 3.06
CA VAL A 646 17.10 -23.41 4.22
C VAL A 646 18.10 -22.96 5.27
N ASN A 647 17.62 -22.79 6.49
CA ASN A 647 18.45 -22.69 7.67
C ASN A 647 18.12 -23.86 8.60
N ALA A 648 19.13 -24.41 9.25
CA ALA A 648 18.92 -25.56 10.12
C ALA A 648 19.69 -25.41 11.42
N TYR A 649 19.04 -25.82 12.49
CA TYR A 649 19.52 -25.67 13.85
C TYR A 649 19.56 -27.02 14.57
N HIS A 650 20.72 -27.27 15.18
CA HIS A 650 20.93 -28.27 16.21
C HIS A 650 21.97 -27.70 17.21
N PRO A 651 21.80 -27.88 18.53
CA PRO A 651 22.68 -27.26 19.53
C PRO A 651 24.16 -27.67 19.40
N SER A 652 24.43 -28.95 19.12
CA SER A 652 25.76 -29.54 19.28
C SER A 652 26.53 -29.78 17.98
N THR A 653 25.82 -29.80 16.84
CA THR A 653 26.36 -30.32 15.57
C THR A 653 25.87 -29.51 14.39
N THR A 654 26.72 -29.31 13.38
CA THR A 654 26.31 -28.75 12.09
C THR A 654 25.95 -29.85 11.10
N PHE A 655 24.86 -29.63 10.38
CA PHE A 655 24.44 -30.49 9.30
C PHE A 655 24.57 -29.77 7.96
N ASP A 656 25.18 -30.45 6.99
CA ASP A 656 25.18 -30.06 5.58
C ASP A 656 23.84 -30.49 4.97
N ILE A 657 23.10 -29.53 4.43
CA ILE A 657 21.75 -29.75 3.90
C ILE A 657 21.73 -29.35 2.45
N LYS A 658 21.44 -30.32 1.59
CA LYS A 658 21.39 -30.14 0.15
C LYS A 658 20.01 -30.48 -0.38
N LEU A 659 19.47 -29.61 -1.22
CA LEU A 659 18.26 -29.87 -1.97
C LEU A 659 18.54 -30.96 -3.02
N LEU A 660 17.86 -32.11 -2.94
CA LEU A 660 18.03 -33.20 -3.92
C LEU A 660 16.99 -33.15 -5.03
N LYS A 661 15.71 -33.13 -4.66
CA LYS A 661 14.57 -33.11 -5.59
C LYS A 661 13.41 -32.35 -4.97
N TRP A 662 12.48 -31.98 -5.83
CA TRP A 662 11.20 -31.40 -5.44
C TRP A 662 10.10 -32.05 -6.30
N SER A 663 8.88 -31.97 -5.82
CA SER A 663 7.66 -32.32 -6.55
C SER A 663 6.63 -31.24 -6.28
N LYS A 664 5.44 -31.35 -6.87
CA LYS A 664 4.37 -30.37 -6.68
C LYS A 664 4.15 -30.02 -5.20
N ASN A 665 4.17 -30.98 -4.27
CA ASN A 665 3.83 -30.73 -2.87
C ASN A 665 4.92 -31.12 -1.86
N TYR A 666 6.11 -31.53 -2.31
CA TYR A 666 7.17 -32.00 -1.41
C TYR A 666 8.54 -31.55 -1.87
N ILE A 667 9.42 -31.33 -0.90
CA ILE A 667 10.84 -31.06 -1.09
C ILE A 667 11.64 -32.16 -0.40
N THR A 668 12.59 -32.77 -1.08
CA THR A 668 13.49 -33.77 -0.50
C THR A 668 14.86 -33.16 -0.25
N PHE A 669 15.29 -33.18 1.00
CA PHE A 669 16.63 -32.77 1.43
C PHE A 669 17.53 -33.96 1.70
N GLN A 670 18.78 -33.85 1.27
CA GLN A 670 19.88 -34.65 1.81
C GLN A 670 20.43 -33.97 3.05
N ILE A 671 20.51 -34.70 4.17
CA ILE A 671 21.09 -34.20 5.42
C ILE A 671 22.27 -35.09 5.80
N ASN A 672 23.45 -34.50 5.90
CA ASN A 672 24.67 -35.19 6.31
C ASN A 672 25.28 -34.50 7.54
N GLU A 673 25.72 -35.28 8.52
CA GLU A 673 26.47 -34.76 9.66
C GLU A 673 27.86 -34.24 9.22
N SER A 674 28.25 -33.05 9.67
CA SER A 674 29.58 -32.52 9.36
C SER A 674 30.65 -33.31 10.13
N MET A 675 31.42 -34.14 9.44
CA MET A 675 32.44 -35.01 10.03
C MET A 675 33.63 -34.21 10.60
N TYR A 676 33.58 -33.78 11.86
CA TYR A 676 34.79 -33.35 12.57
C TYR A 676 34.82 -33.58 14.09
N ASN A 677 33.73 -34.02 14.74
CA ASN A 677 33.71 -34.20 16.20
C ASN A 677 33.88 -35.63 16.73
N ASN A 678 34.26 -36.61 15.91
CA ASN A 678 34.47 -37.98 16.40
C ASN A 678 35.73 -38.16 17.28
N ASN A 679 36.57 -37.14 17.46
CA ASN A 679 37.83 -37.30 18.20
C ASN A 679 37.88 -36.64 19.60
N GLN A 680 36.80 -36.03 20.11
CA GLN A 680 36.82 -35.48 21.50
C GLN A 680 35.68 -35.94 22.43
N ILE A 681 34.55 -36.47 21.94
CA ILE A 681 33.42 -36.85 22.82
C ILE A 681 33.61 -38.24 23.46
N LEU A 682 34.46 -39.11 22.90
CA LEU A 682 34.74 -40.44 23.48
C LEU A 682 35.67 -40.43 24.70
N LYS A 683 36.03 -39.27 25.28
CA LYS A 683 36.96 -39.20 26.43
C LYS A 683 36.48 -38.41 27.65
N SER A 684 35.32 -37.76 27.64
CA SER A 684 34.90 -36.89 28.77
C SER A 684 33.67 -37.33 29.56
N SER A 685 33.05 -38.47 29.26
CA SER A 685 31.88 -38.93 30.04
C SER A 685 32.18 -39.97 31.13
N ASN A 686 33.45 -40.23 31.45
CA ASN A 686 33.83 -40.99 32.66
C ASN A 686 34.32 -40.02 33.75
N SER A 687 33.41 -39.24 34.31
CA SER A 687 33.59 -38.68 35.66
C SER A 687 32.48 -39.19 36.56
N ASN A 688 32.87 -40.13 37.41
CA ASN A 688 32.09 -40.75 38.48
C ASN A 688 31.22 -39.75 39.26
N ILE A 689 29.92 -40.02 39.33
CA ILE A 689 29.11 -39.67 40.50
C ILE A 689 28.56 -40.99 41.05
N ILE A 690 28.97 -41.26 42.28
CA ILE A 690 28.54 -42.37 43.12
C ILE A 690 27.09 -42.15 43.53
N SER A 691 26.23 -43.15 43.35
CA SER A 691 25.12 -43.41 44.27
C SER A 691 24.70 -44.88 44.17
N ASP A 692 24.78 -45.55 45.31
CA ASP A 692 24.36 -46.92 45.56
C ASP A 692 22.88 -47.16 45.23
N SER A 693 22.59 -48.26 44.54
CA SER A 693 21.57 -49.25 44.97
C SER A 693 21.46 -50.38 43.93
N ASP A 694 21.55 -51.60 44.44
CA ASP A 694 21.38 -52.86 43.72
C ASP A 694 20.00 -52.99 43.04
N SER A 695 20.00 -53.41 41.77
CA SER A 695 19.08 -54.44 41.27
C SER A 695 19.47 -54.86 39.86
N ASP A 696 19.82 -56.14 39.71
CA ASP A 696 20.03 -56.81 38.43
C ASP A 696 18.77 -56.74 37.55
N SER A 697 18.90 -56.11 36.38
CA SER A 697 18.24 -56.62 35.17
C SER A 697 19.09 -56.24 33.95
N GLN A 698 19.60 -57.26 33.27
CA GLN A 698 20.26 -57.14 31.98
C GLN A 698 19.18 -56.91 30.92
N HIS A 699 18.95 -55.65 30.56
CA HIS A 699 18.39 -55.28 29.28
C HIS A 699 19.48 -54.53 28.51
N GLU A 700 19.91 -55.10 27.38
CA GLU A 700 20.63 -54.36 26.36
C GLU A 700 19.68 -53.30 25.80
N GLU A 701 19.77 -52.07 26.31
CA GLU A 701 19.18 -50.91 25.65
C GLU A 701 20.10 -50.50 24.50
N ASP A 702 19.64 -50.76 23.28
CA ASP A 702 20.07 -50.06 22.07
C ASP A 702 19.88 -48.55 22.29
N ASN A 703 20.93 -47.86 22.73
CA ASN A 703 20.98 -46.40 22.74
C ASN A 703 21.13 -45.88 21.30
N ASP A 704 20.04 -45.93 20.54
CA ASP A 704 19.90 -45.24 19.26
C ASP A 704 19.68 -43.74 19.55
N THR A 705 20.77 -43.01 19.78
CA THR A 705 20.73 -41.56 20.02
C THR A 705 20.23 -40.83 18.78
N THR A 706 18.91 -40.66 18.69
CA THR A 706 18.27 -39.84 17.66
C THR A 706 18.56 -38.36 17.92
N VAL A 707 18.85 -37.61 16.85
CA VAL A 707 19.21 -36.19 16.93
C VAL A 707 18.13 -35.34 16.27
N ASP A 708 17.47 -34.47 17.03
CA ASP A 708 16.41 -33.61 16.48
C ASP A 708 16.98 -32.36 15.80
N ILE A 709 16.71 -32.20 14.50
CA ILE A 709 17.13 -31.05 13.70
C ILE A 709 15.92 -30.18 13.41
N ASP A 710 15.98 -28.91 13.82
CA ASP A 710 14.98 -27.91 13.44
C ASP A 710 15.35 -27.29 12.08
N LEU A 711 14.51 -27.50 11.08
CA LEU A 711 14.57 -26.85 9.78
C LEU A 711 13.63 -25.64 9.73
N ASP A 712 14.20 -24.48 9.41
CA ASP A 712 13.47 -23.33 8.90
C ASP A 712 13.68 -23.30 7.38
N ILE A 713 12.59 -23.45 6.61
CA ILE A 713 12.61 -23.41 5.15
C ILE A 713 11.82 -22.18 4.71
N CYS A 714 12.42 -21.35 3.88
CA CYS A 714 11.80 -20.20 3.26
C CYS A 714 11.66 -20.46 1.76
N ILE A 715 10.45 -20.31 1.25
CA ILE A 715 10.13 -20.46 -0.17
C ILE A 715 9.66 -19.11 -0.70
N LEU A 716 10.34 -18.64 -1.74
CA LEU A 716 9.97 -17.44 -2.49
C LEU A 716 9.27 -17.88 -3.77
N ARG A 717 8.05 -17.38 -4.02
CA ARG A 717 7.25 -17.78 -5.18
C ARG A 717 7.87 -17.30 -6.51
N SER A 718 7.61 -18.06 -7.56
CA SER A 718 8.12 -17.81 -8.91
C SER A 718 7.65 -16.46 -9.46
N GLY A 719 8.53 -15.73 -10.16
CA GLY A 719 8.20 -14.47 -10.84
C GLY A 719 9.17 -13.31 -10.54
N TYR A 720 10.03 -13.47 -9.53
CA TYR A 720 11.09 -12.52 -9.20
C TYR A 720 12.45 -13.10 -9.59
N GLY A 721 13.32 -12.29 -10.20
CA GLY A 721 14.65 -12.72 -10.64
C GLY A 721 15.78 -12.31 -9.68
N SER A 722 15.60 -11.22 -8.95
CA SER A 722 16.59 -10.61 -8.07
C SER A 722 15.97 -10.11 -6.76
N LEU A 723 16.80 -9.93 -5.74
CA LEU A 723 16.48 -9.16 -4.54
C LEU A 723 17.29 -7.87 -4.54
N LYS A 724 16.61 -6.75 -4.26
CA LYS A 724 17.25 -5.46 -3.97
C LYS A 724 17.87 -5.52 -2.57
N ILE A 725 19.04 -4.92 -2.39
CA ILE A 725 19.74 -4.85 -1.09
C ILE A 725 19.39 -3.55 -0.38
N ASP A 726 19.14 -3.61 0.93
CA ASP A 726 18.89 -2.39 1.70
C ASP A 726 20.17 -1.57 1.90
N HIS A 727 20.01 -0.25 1.97
CA HIS A 727 21.09 0.74 2.11
C HIS A 727 22.09 0.81 0.94
N VAL A 728 21.95 -0.07 -0.06
CA VAL A 728 22.83 -0.15 -1.23
C VAL A 728 21.96 -0.25 -2.50
N LYS A 729 22.16 0.62 -3.49
CA LYS A 729 21.40 0.58 -4.76
C LYS A 729 21.88 -0.52 -5.71
N ILE A 730 21.95 -1.76 -5.21
CA ILE A 730 22.39 -2.96 -5.95
C ILE A 730 21.33 -4.04 -5.79
N GLU A 731 21.17 -4.86 -6.82
CA GLU A 731 20.33 -6.05 -6.80
C GLU A 731 21.17 -7.30 -7.11
N TYR A 732 20.79 -8.43 -6.52
CA TYR A 732 21.45 -9.72 -6.73
C TYR A 732 20.43 -10.78 -7.15
N PRO A 733 20.78 -11.67 -8.11
CA PRO A 733 19.92 -12.78 -8.49
C PRO A 733 19.54 -13.67 -7.30
N LEU A 734 18.29 -14.14 -7.27
CA LEU A 734 17.79 -15.03 -6.21
C LEU A 734 18.56 -16.34 -6.08
N GLU A 735 19.13 -16.82 -7.18
CA GLU A 735 20.02 -17.99 -7.25
C GLU A 735 21.25 -17.85 -6.36
N LEU A 736 21.68 -16.60 -6.08
CA LEU A 736 22.80 -16.38 -5.18
C LEU A 736 22.40 -16.62 -3.73
N PHE A 737 21.18 -16.25 -3.31
CA PHE A 737 20.73 -16.45 -1.93
C PHE A 737 20.36 -17.90 -1.62
N GLY A 738 19.73 -18.58 -2.58
CA GLY A 738 19.06 -19.87 -2.36
C GLY A 738 19.36 -20.93 -3.41
N HIS A 739 18.41 -21.85 -3.60
CA HIS A 739 18.34 -22.76 -4.73
C HIS A 739 17.06 -22.47 -5.52
N THR A 740 17.21 -22.00 -6.75
CA THR A 740 16.07 -21.78 -7.65
C THR A 740 15.71 -23.08 -8.36
N LEU A 741 14.41 -23.39 -8.37
CA LEU A 741 13.89 -24.64 -8.94
C LEU A 741 13.96 -24.59 -10.47
N PRO A 742 14.76 -25.46 -11.13
CA PRO A 742 14.87 -25.51 -12.59
C PRO A 742 13.57 -25.98 -13.25
N LEU A 743 13.45 -25.85 -14.58
CA LEU A 743 12.32 -26.45 -15.32
C LEU A 743 12.30 -27.96 -15.02
N ASP A 744 11.09 -28.49 -14.82
CA ASP A 744 10.85 -29.86 -14.41
C ASP A 744 11.18 -30.84 -15.55
N ASP A 745 12.46 -31.04 -15.84
CA ASP A 745 12.94 -31.99 -16.84
C ASP A 745 13.03 -33.38 -16.17
N SER A 746 11.88 -34.05 -16.08
CA SER A 746 11.73 -35.41 -15.53
C SER A 746 12.77 -36.43 -16.06
N ARG A 747 13.37 -36.17 -17.25
CA ARG A 747 14.46 -36.96 -17.84
C ARG A 747 15.78 -36.82 -17.07
N SER A 748 16.18 -35.61 -16.69
CA SER A 748 17.41 -35.35 -15.92
C SER A 748 17.37 -36.00 -14.53
N ILE A 749 16.18 -36.00 -13.91
CA ILE A 749 15.96 -36.62 -12.59
C ILE A 749 16.08 -38.15 -12.69
N LYS A 750 15.48 -38.79 -13.70
CA LYS A 750 15.65 -40.23 -13.94
C LYS A 750 17.11 -40.61 -14.18
N ASP A 751 17.85 -39.83 -14.97
CA ASP A 751 19.25 -40.10 -15.26
C ASP A 751 20.14 -39.98 -14.00
N ARG A 752 19.91 -38.96 -13.17
CA ARG A 752 20.62 -38.81 -11.88
C ARG A 752 20.27 -39.91 -10.88
N MET A 753 19.00 -40.33 -10.83
CA MET A 753 18.57 -41.47 -10.02
C MET A 753 19.26 -42.77 -10.47
N MET A 754 19.25 -43.05 -11.77
CA MET A 754 19.93 -44.25 -12.30
C MET A 754 21.43 -44.24 -12.02
N LYS A 755 22.06 -43.07 -12.05
CA LYS A 755 23.48 -42.93 -11.66
C LYS A 755 23.70 -43.30 -10.19
N CYS A 756 22.94 -42.73 -9.26
CA CYS A 756 23.09 -43.04 -7.82
C CYS A 756 22.79 -44.51 -7.51
N ILE A 757 21.78 -45.10 -8.14
CA ILE A 757 21.44 -46.52 -8.00
C ILE A 757 22.61 -47.39 -8.48
N ASN A 758 23.22 -47.04 -9.61
CA ASN A 758 24.39 -47.75 -10.11
C ASN A 758 25.60 -47.63 -9.17
N ASP A 759 25.83 -46.46 -8.57
CA ASP A 759 26.95 -46.23 -7.64
C ASP A 759 26.81 -47.06 -6.34
N ILE A 760 25.58 -47.20 -5.81
CA ILE A 760 25.29 -48.03 -4.61
C ILE A 760 25.51 -49.53 -4.88
N ILE A 761 25.21 -49.99 -6.10
CA ILE A 761 25.27 -51.42 -6.46
C ILE A 761 26.67 -51.82 -6.94
N ALA A 762 27.46 -50.87 -7.43
CA ALA A 762 28.82 -51.12 -7.95
C ALA A 762 29.69 -52.03 -7.05
N PRO A 763 29.70 -51.88 -5.70
CA PRO A 763 30.48 -52.75 -4.82
C PRO A 763 30.04 -54.22 -4.78
N PHE A 764 28.77 -54.52 -5.11
CA PHE A 764 28.23 -55.88 -5.12
C PHE A 764 28.54 -56.62 -6.42
N MET A 765 28.77 -55.89 -7.52
CA MET A 765 29.01 -56.48 -8.84
C MET A 765 30.19 -57.49 -8.85
N PRO A 766 31.36 -57.21 -8.23
CA PRO A 766 32.44 -58.20 -8.14
C PRO A 766 32.04 -59.50 -7.43
N LEU A 767 31.22 -59.42 -6.37
CA LEU A 767 30.73 -60.58 -5.64
C LEU A 767 29.75 -61.39 -6.50
N VAL A 768 28.82 -60.72 -7.19
CA VAL A 768 27.88 -61.37 -8.13
C VAL A 768 28.64 -62.08 -9.25
N THR A 769 29.64 -61.43 -9.86
CA THR A 769 30.49 -62.07 -10.88
C THR A 769 31.23 -63.29 -10.34
N THR A 770 31.72 -63.21 -9.10
CA THR A 770 32.41 -64.34 -8.45
C THR A 770 31.46 -65.50 -8.18
N ILE A 771 30.23 -65.21 -7.70
CA ILE A 771 29.18 -66.21 -7.47
C ILE A 771 28.81 -66.90 -8.78
N THR A 772 28.50 -66.14 -9.85
CA THR A 772 28.20 -66.71 -11.18
C THR A 772 29.33 -67.60 -11.70
N LYS A 773 30.59 -67.18 -11.51
CA LYS A 773 31.75 -68.00 -11.91
C LYS A 773 31.83 -69.29 -11.09
N LEU A 774 31.69 -69.23 -9.77
CA LEU A 774 31.74 -70.40 -8.91
C LEU A 774 30.60 -71.39 -9.20
N THR A 775 29.38 -70.88 -9.44
CA THR A 775 28.24 -71.69 -9.84
C THR A 775 28.53 -72.46 -11.13
N LYS A 776 29.05 -71.76 -12.15
CA LYS A 776 29.45 -72.40 -13.41
C LYS A 776 30.54 -73.45 -13.19
N ASP A 777 31.59 -73.12 -12.43
CA ASP A 777 32.68 -74.06 -12.15
C ASP A 777 32.18 -75.33 -11.42
N ILE A 778 31.19 -75.21 -10.53
CA ILE A 778 30.57 -76.34 -9.81
C ILE A 778 29.73 -77.19 -10.77
N ALA A 779 28.96 -76.55 -11.65
CA ALA A 779 28.17 -77.25 -12.67
C ALA A 779 29.05 -77.97 -13.71
N ASP A 780 30.10 -77.33 -14.21
CA ASP A 780 31.06 -77.93 -15.15
C ASP A 780 31.83 -79.09 -14.49
N ALA A 781 32.19 -78.96 -13.21
CA ALA A 781 32.83 -80.05 -12.46
C ALA A 781 31.92 -81.27 -12.30
N TYR A 782 30.59 -81.07 -12.24
CA TYR A 782 29.61 -82.14 -12.11
C TYR A 782 29.59 -83.09 -13.33
N GLU A 783 29.86 -82.60 -14.54
CA GLU A 783 29.88 -83.44 -15.76
C GLU A 783 30.89 -84.58 -15.69
N ASN A 784 31.96 -84.42 -14.89
CA ASN A 784 33.07 -85.37 -14.76
C ASN A 784 33.01 -86.21 -13.47
N VAL A 785 31.89 -86.17 -12.73
CA VAL A 785 31.72 -86.88 -11.46
C VAL A 785 31.53 -88.38 -11.68
N GLN A 786 32.41 -89.20 -11.06
CA GLN A 786 32.37 -90.66 -11.15
C GLN A 786 31.57 -91.31 -10.00
N TYR A 787 31.62 -90.72 -8.80
CA TYR A 787 30.98 -91.24 -7.58
C TYR A 787 30.20 -90.14 -6.84
N ASN A 788 29.26 -90.51 -5.96
CA ASN A 788 28.37 -89.58 -5.23
C ASN A 788 27.58 -88.61 -6.13
N LYS A 789 27.16 -89.10 -7.30
CA LYS A 789 26.54 -88.30 -8.35
C LYS A 789 25.21 -87.67 -7.91
N LYS A 790 24.43 -88.34 -7.06
CA LYS A 790 23.14 -87.80 -6.59
C LYS A 790 23.38 -86.63 -5.63
N THR A 791 24.38 -86.74 -4.77
CA THR A 791 24.82 -85.69 -3.83
C THR A 791 25.35 -84.46 -4.56
N CYS A 792 26.30 -84.65 -5.49
CA CYS A 792 26.84 -83.54 -6.28
C CYS A 792 25.75 -82.91 -7.17
N GLY A 793 24.87 -83.71 -7.76
CA GLY A 793 23.75 -83.20 -8.56
C GLY A 793 22.79 -82.34 -7.73
N ALA A 794 22.47 -82.76 -6.51
CA ALA A 794 21.62 -81.98 -5.62
C ALA A 794 22.28 -80.65 -5.20
N LEU A 795 23.60 -80.65 -4.93
CA LEU A 795 24.36 -79.42 -4.65
C LEU A 795 24.35 -78.44 -5.83
N VAL A 796 24.57 -78.92 -7.05
CA VAL A 796 24.52 -78.09 -8.28
C VAL A 796 23.16 -77.42 -8.41
N THR A 797 22.07 -78.17 -8.28
CA THR A 797 20.71 -77.61 -8.38
C THR A 797 20.46 -76.50 -7.35
N ARG A 798 20.98 -76.63 -6.11
CA ARG A 798 20.83 -75.58 -5.09
C ARG A 798 21.62 -74.32 -5.42
N VAL A 799 22.87 -74.48 -5.87
CA VAL A 799 23.77 -73.36 -6.20
C VAL A 799 23.25 -72.59 -7.43
N GLU A 800 22.71 -73.29 -8.43
CA GLU A 800 22.06 -72.68 -9.60
C GLU A 800 20.80 -71.90 -9.21
N ALA A 801 19.95 -72.44 -8.32
CA ALA A 801 18.76 -71.74 -7.84
C ALA A 801 19.10 -70.43 -7.10
N VAL A 802 20.18 -70.42 -6.32
CA VAL A 802 20.71 -69.22 -5.66
C VAL A 802 21.20 -68.20 -6.68
N GLU A 803 21.93 -68.62 -7.71
CA GLU A 803 22.43 -67.72 -8.76
C GLU A 803 21.29 -67.05 -9.55
N VAL A 804 20.25 -67.82 -9.90
CA VAL A 804 19.04 -67.31 -10.57
C VAL A 804 18.36 -66.23 -9.71
N THR A 805 18.26 -66.47 -8.41
CA THR A 805 17.64 -65.51 -7.47
C THR A 805 18.46 -64.23 -7.34
N ILE A 806 19.79 -64.33 -7.25
CA ILE A 806 20.70 -63.18 -7.22
C ILE A 806 20.60 -62.36 -8.50
N ARG A 807 20.51 -63.02 -9.66
CA ARG A 807 20.32 -62.33 -10.95
C ARG A 807 18.98 -61.59 -11.00
N GLY A 808 17.93 -62.18 -10.43
CA GLY A 808 16.62 -61.53 -10.24
C GLY A 808 16.72 -60.27 -9.37
N LEU A 809 17.43 -60.35 -8.23
CA LEU A 809 17.65 -59.22 -7.32
C LEU A 809 18.38 -58.05 -7.98
N ILE A 810 19.38 -58.34 -8.83
CA ILE A 810 20.10 -57.29 -9.58
C ILE A 810 19.23 -56.66 -10.67
N ARG A 811 18.32 -57.42 -11.28
CA ARG A 811 17.36 -56.88 -12.27
C ARG A 811 16.30 -55.98 -11.62
N GLN A 812 15.82 -56.37 -10.44
CA GLN A 812 14.84 -55.61 -9.64
C GLN A 812 15.52 -54.67 -8.63
N ARG A 813 16.68 -54.13 -9.01
CA ARG A 813 17.51 -53.33 -8.12
C ARG A 813 16.85 -52.05 -7.63
N GLU A 814 15.97 -51.46 -8.44
CA GLU A 814 15.22 -50.25 -8.09
C GLU A 814 14.32 -50.50 -6.86
N ASP A 815 13.65 -51.66 -6.82
CA ASP A 815 12.73 -52.02 -5.73
C ASP A 815 13.44 -52.55 -4.47
N ASN A 816 14.73 -52.89 -4.58
CA ASN A 816 15.51 -53.53 -3.52
C ASN A 816 16.65 -52.65 -2.96
N LEU A 817 16.66 -51.35 -3.27
CA LEU A 817 17.73 -50.41 -2.87
C LEU A 817 18.07 -50.43 -1.38
N TYR A 818 17.05 -50.48 -0.51
CA TYR A 818 17.24 -50.48 0.94
C TYR A 818 18.09 -51.67 1.43
N LYS A 819 18.08 -52.81 0.71
CA LYS A 819 18.93 -53.97 1.02
C LYS A 819 20.39 -53.71 0.65
N PHE A 820 20.64 -53.09 -0.51
CA PHE A 820 21.99 -52.79 -0.99
C PHE A 820 22.71 -51.70 -0.18
N CYS A 821 21.97 -50.84 0.52
CA CYS A 821 22.54 -49.87 1.46
C CYS A 821 22.98 -50.50 2.81
N ASN A 822 22.65 -51.77 3.07
CA ASN A 822 22.92 -52.42 4.35
C ASN A 822 24.25 -53.19 4.33
N GLN A 823 25.18 -52.83 5.22
CA GLN A 823 26.48 -53.48 5.34
C GLN A 823 26.37 -54.97 5.71
N ASN A 824 25.38 -55.36 6.52
CA ASN A 824 25.14 -56.76 6.87
C ASN A 824 24.71 -57.58 5.65
N TYR A 825 24.00 -56.95 4.72
CA TYR A 825 23.61 -57.56 3.45
C TYR A 825 24.83 -57.80 2.54
N TYR A 826 25.75 -56.84 2.46
CA TYR A 826 27.05 -57.03 1.79
C TYR A 826 27.87 -58.17 2.42
N ASN A 827 27.94 -58.21 3.75
CA ASN A 827 28.67 -59.25 4.47
C ASN A 827 28.07 -60.65 4.20
N ALA A 828 26.75 -60.75 4.07
CA ALA A 828 26.09 -62.01 3.71
C ALA A 828 26.42 -62.46 2.27
N PHE A 829 26.49 -61.55 1.29
CA PHE A 829 26.98 -61.85 -0.07
C PHE A 829 28.42 -62.38 -0.07
N SER A 830 29.29 -61.78 0.74
CA SER A 830 30.69 -62.21 0.88
C SER A 830 30.81 -63.60 1.53
N LYS A 831 30.05 -63.85 2.61
CA LYS A 831 29.99 -65.17 3.27
C LYS A 831 29.43 -66.26 2.36
N LEU A 832 28.38 -65.97 1.58
CA LEU A 832 27.85 -66.87 0.56
C LEU A 832 28.90 -67.22 -0.49
N THR A 833 29.67 -66.22 -0.96
CA THR A 833 30.76 -66.43 -1.92
C THR A 833 31.82 -67.41 -1.38
N ASN A 834 32.16 -67.32 -0.09
CA ASN A 834 33.09 -68.26 0.54
C ASN A 834 32.47 -69.65 0.72
N CYS A 835 31.18 -69.74 1.07
CA CYS A 835 30.47 -71.02 1.17
C CYS A 835 30.44 -71.76 -0.17
N LEU A 836 30.25 -71.05 -1.29
CA LEU A 836 30.30 -71.64 -2.63
C LEU A 836 31.69 -72.21 -2.98
N LYS A 837 32.78 -71.57 -2.54
CA LYS A 837 34.14 -72.13 -2.69
C LYS A 837 34.28 -73.45 -1.95
N GLN A 838 33.77 -73.52 -0.72
CA GLN A 838 33.79 -74.77 0.08
C GLN A 838 32.94 -75.87 -0.58
N ILE A 839 31.77 -75.53 -1.13
CA ILE A 839 30.94 -76.49 -1.89
C ILE A 839 31.71 -77.02 -3.10
N LYS A 840 32.40 -76.16 -3.85
CA LYS A 840 33.23 -76.56 -5.00
C LYS A 840 34.34 -77.53 -4.60
N GLU A 841 35.08 -77.20 -3.53
CA GLU A 841 36.16 -78.05 -3.01
C GLU A 841 35.62 -79.40 -2.54
N PHE A 842 34.58 -79.39 -1.70
CA PHE A 842 33.92 -80.60 -1.21
C PHE A 842 33.41 -81.48 -2.37
N SER A 843 32.77 -80.90 -3.38
CA SER A 843 32.26 -81.64 -4.55
C SER A 843 33.40 -82.27 -5.35
N SER A 844 34.57 -81.63 -5.43
CA SER A 844 35.77 -82.21 -6.06
C SER A 844 36.35 -83.38 -5.26
N ASP A 845 36.30 -83.28 -3.93
CA ASP A 845 36.86 -84.27 -3.02
C ASP A 845 36.05 -85.58 -2.98
N ILE A 846 34.72 -85.48 -3.07
CA ILE A 846 33.82 -86.65 -3.04
C ILE A 846 33.57 -87.27 -4.42
N SER A 847 33.99 -86.63 -5.51
CA SER A 847 33.67 -87.08 -6.88
C SER A 847 34.66 -88.07 -7.49
N GLN A 848 35.86 -88.23 -6.91
CA GLN A 848 36.95 -89.07 -7.43
C GLN A 848 37.48 -90.07 -6.38
N LEU A 849 37.66 -91.34 -6.76
CA LEU A 849 38.09 -92.43 -5.87
C LEU A 849 39.43 -92.14 -5.16
N SER A 850 40.41 -91.57 -5.88
CA SER A 850 41.76 -91.27 -5.38
C SER A 850 41.77 -90.18 -4.30
N LYS A 851 40.78 -89.27 -4.32
CA LYS A 851 40.60 -88.21 -3.32
C LYS A 851 39.69 -88.66 -2.18
N PHE A 852 38.69 -89.51 -2.50
CA PHE A 852 37.79 -90.07 -1.52
C PHE A 852 38.51 -90.98 -0.49
N LYS A 853 39.57 -91.71 -0.89
CA LYS A 853 40.40 -92.50 0.05
C LYS A 853 40.97 -91.67 1.22
N LYS A 854 41.12 -90.35 1.05
CA LYS A 854 41.54 -89.40 2.10
C LYS A 854 40.50 -89.25 3.21
N PHE A 855 39.25 -89.63 2.95
CA PHE A 855 38.13 -89.55 3.89
C PHE A 855 37.69 -90.90 4.47
N VAL A 856 38.08 -92.02 3.84
CA VAL A 856 37.73 -93.38 4.32
C VAL A 856 38.31 -93.67 5.71
N SER A 857 39.35 -92.94 6.14
CA SER A 857 39.98 -93.06 7.47
C SER A 857 39.35 -92.16 8.55
N SER A 858 38.35 -91.34 8.24
CA SER A 858 37.76 -90.40 9.20
C SER A 858 36.23 -90.36 9.10
N GLU A 859 35.54 -90.41 10.23
CA GLU A 859 34.07 -90.34 10.37
C GLU A 859 33.46 -88.96 9.98
N ASN A 860 34.15 -88.18 9.14
CA ASN A 860 34.07 -86.72 9.11
C ASN A 860 33.37 -86.12 7.86
N ILE A 861 33.00 -86.94 6.87
CA ILE A 861 32.35 -86.46 5.62
C ILE A 861 30.95 -85.92 5.90
N LYS A 862 30.17 -86.65 6.71
CA LYS A 862 28.80 -86.29 7.04
C LYS A 862 28.76 -84.99 7.85
N GLU A 863 29.63 -84.85 8.85
CA GLU A 863 29.75 -83.63 9.65
C GLU A 863 30.18 -82.41 8.80
N THR A 864 31.15 -82.60 7.90
CA THR A 864 31.60 -81.54 6.99
C THR A 864 30.48 -81.12 6.02
N PHE A 865 29.74 -82.07 5.47
CA PHE A 865 28.60 -81.79 4.60
C PHE A 865 27.46 -81.08 5.33
N GLU A 866 27.10 -81.55 6.53
CA GLU A 866 26.07 -80.92 7.37
C GLU A 866 26.42 -79.48 7.71
N LYS A 867 27.70 -79.20 8.02
CA LYS A 867 28.19 -77.84 8.26
C LYS A 867 28.05 -76.95 7.02
N ILE A 868 28.53 -77.42 5.86
CA ILE A 868 28.48 -76.66 4.60
C ILE A 868 27.03 -76.34 4.20
N ILE A 869 26.12 -77.32 4.31
CA ILE A 869 24.71 -77.14 3.97
C ILE A 869 24.02 -76.19 4.96
N LYS A 870 24.33 -76.27 6.26
CA LYS A 870 23.78 -75.37 7.28
C LYS A 870 24.24 -73.92 7.06
N ASP A 871 25.52 -73.71 6.78
CA ASP A 871 26.07 -72.38 6.49
C ASP A 871 25.46 -71.81 5.20
N PHE A 872 25.34 -72.64 4.16
CA PHE A 872 24.70 -72.25 2.89
C PHE A 872 23.23 -71.82 3.08
N ASP A 873 22.45 -72.59 3.86
CA ASP A 873 21.05 -72.28 4.12
C ASP A 873 20.90 -71.02 4.98
N ASN A 874 21.73 -70.86 6.02
CA ASN A 874 21.73 -69.66 6.85
C ASN A 874 21.96 -68.41 6.00
N TYR A 875 22.98 -68.40 5.14
CA TYR A 875 23.26 -67.25 4.28
C TYR A 875 22.17 -67.05 3.21
N SER A 876 21.58 -68.14 2.70
CA SER A 876 20.47 -68.06 1.74
C SER A 876 19.21 -67.48 2.39
N ILE A 877 18.90 -67.82 3.63
CA ILE A 877 17.78 -67.25 4.40
C ILE A 877 18.04 -65.78 4.73
N HIS A 878 19.24 -65.43 5.21
CA HIS A 878 19.60 -64.03 5.49
C HIS A 878 19.52 -63.13 4.25
N LEU A 879 19.68 -63.69 3.05
CA LEU A 879 19.57 -63.00 1.77
C LEU A 879 18.18 -63.13 1.13
N ASN A 880 17.22 -63.81 1.77
CA ASN A 880 15.90 -64.14 1.21
C ASN A 880 15.97 -64.80 -0.19
N LEU A 881 16.85 -65.77 -0.35
CA LEU A 881 17.08 -66.52 -1.60
C LEU A 881 16.19 -67.76 -1.70
N ALA A 882 16.09 -68.36 -2.90
CA ALA A 882 15.18 -69.48 -3.18
C ALA A 882 15.35 -70.69 -2.24
N ARG A 883 14.22 -71.28 -1.82
CA ARG A 883 14.18 -72.52 -1.03
C ARG A 883 14.22 -73.73 -1.96
N SER A 884 15.20 -74.60 -1.77
CA SER A 884 15.38 -75.86 -2.52
C SER A 884 15.24 -77.08 -1.58
N ILE A 885 15.51 -78.30 -2.09
CA ILE A 885 15.42 -79.61 -1.40
C ILE A 885 15.76 -79.52 0.09
N THR A 886 14.98 -80.16 0.97
CA THR A 886 15.18 -80.04 2.43
C THR A 886 16.50 -80.70 2.87
N ASN A 887 17.11 -80.20 3.95
CA ASN A 887 18.38 -80.74 4.45
C ASN A 887 18.28 -82.22 4.84
N GLU A 888 17.12 -82.65 5.37
CA GLU A 888 16.83 -84.04 5.66
C GLU A 888 16.90 -84.93 4.40
N GLN A 889 16.36 -84.45 3.27
CA GLN A 889 16.43 -85.15 2.00
C GLN A 889 17.88 -85.22 1.47
N LEU A 890 18.64 -84.13 1.55
CA LEU A 890 20.05 -84.08 1.13
C LEU A 890 20.96 -84.99 1.97
N ILE A 891 20.77 -85.05 3.28
CA ILE A 891 21.52 -85.94 4.18
C ILE A 891 21.18 -87.41 3.88
N SER A 892 19.92 -87.71 3.51
CA SER A 892 19.52 -89.05 3.07
C SER A 892 20.17 -89.43 1.74
N ILE A 893 20.27 -88.49 0.79
CA ILE A 893 20.93 -88.67 -0.51
C ILE A 893 22.41 -88.95 -0.31
N LEU A 894 23.10 -88.16 0.53
CA LEU A 894 24.51 -88.38 0.87
C LEU A 894 24.72 -89.75 1.52
N SER A 895 23.87 -90.12 2.49
CA SER A 895 24.00 -91.40 3.18
C SER A 895 23.84 -92.58 2.23
N SER A 896 22.91 -92.47 1.26
CA SER A 896 22.70 -93.46 0.20
C SER A 896 23.92 -93.58 -0.72
N ASP A 897 24.45 -92.45 -1.20
CA ASP A 897 25.63 -92.39 -2.08
C ASP A 897 26.90 -92.93 -1.38
N ILE A 898 27.10 -92.61 -0.09
CA ILE A 898 28.22 -93.15 0.71
C ILE A 898 28.09 -94.68 0.88
N ILE A 899 26.89 -95.21 1.12
CA ILE A 899 26.67 -96.67 1.24
C ILE A 899 26.94 -97.35 -0.11
N GLU A 900 26.45 -96.78 -1.21
CA GLU A 900 26.66 -97.29 -2.56
C GLU A 900 28.17 -97.34 -2.91
N MET A 901 28.92 -96.31 -2.51
CA MET A 901 30.36 -96.27 -2.74
C MET A 901 31.17 -97.15 -1.77
N LYS A 902 30.76 -97.29 -0.49
CA LYS A 902 31.39 -98.25 0.44
C LYS A 902 31.28 -99.68 -0.09
N LYS A 903 30.09 -100.07 -0.59
CA LYS A 903 29.89 -101.37 -1.27
C LYS A 903 30.80 -101.54 -2.49
N PHE A 904 31.07 -100.46 -3.23
CA PHE A 904 32.01 -100.50 -4.36
C PHE A 904 33.47 -100.67 -3.92
N LEU A 905 33.90 -100.02 -2.83
CA LEU A 905 35.24 -100.19 -2.26
C LEU A 905 35.47 -101.60 -1.69
N ASP A 906 34.49 -102.15 -0.98
CA ASP A 906 34.55 -103.51 -0.43
C ASP A 906 34.66 -104.59 -1.53
N ASN A 907 34.12 -104.31 -2.73
CA ASN A 907 34.24 -105.19 -3.91
C ASN A 907 35.59 -105.09 -4.65
N ILE A 908 36.42 -104.08 -4.34
CA ILE A 908 37.75 -103.85 -4.97
C ILE A 908 38.91 -104.27 -4.04
N GLU A 909 38.72 -104.21 -2.72
CA GLU A 909 39.72 -104.65 -1.73
C GLU A 909 39.59 -106.14 -1.32
N GLY A 910 38.82 -106.93 -2.09
CA GLY A 910 38.78 -108.39 -2.01
C GLY A 910 39.94 -109.09 -2.69
#